data_AF-A0A1Y5IDF7-F1
#
_entry.id   AF-A0A1Y5IDF7-F1
#
_cell.length_a   1.000
_cell.length_b   1.000
_cell.length_c   1.000
_cell.angle_alpha   90.00
_cell.angle_beta   90.00
_cell.angle_gamma   90.00
#
_symmetry.space_group_name_H-M   'P 1'
#
loop_
_entity.id
_entity.type
_entity.pdbx_description
1 polymer ?
#
loop_
_entity_poly.entity_id
_entity_poly.type
_entity_poly.pdbx_seq_one_letter_code
_entity_poly.pdbx_strand_id
1 'polypeptide(L)'
;MAGKAKPKKHTAKELQAKAAAALTNKGGGAAGLVDRKGGAAGHAKFKCPVCGMAAPSEKSGIAHWDSKHPKLTFDFAQWTDQHAVHGGTTQGVAVRARREIDSTPRRNRKKANDAESSLHVVTDTSLGAMSTGARERNLAEGLAESVVADANESETDADVWSDDEHEDIVRATLERENERGSEKVDERDTRVRILLIRERDAEFARDKTFKARSITDLNNEAVRHLKAGDDVRCIVSYAKIFRKIAENNVTSPTLYVCHSNRAYAYLNLGLFEEALWDGHRAQTLANERFTQIQSDEGTVNVFVKGFARKGFALMGMRRPKLAKIEFENGLAMSPKDEELKRGLEEATQAIIHDLYVGRGKEKQYALPSCGKTSERISSLPYSAPLHRVHPRDMLPNKLLTPFQAENDHHLKDTYNYMTIQADIRVPKRHFSVLHDEVRRSKYSAAIHRAIEKMHGDAKDARVLNIGCGAGLNTMLALKHGAHHVTATERWLYLAMATKENLLNNGYSDDQVKVVYKRPTDVALLRDVPISCNICICDVFDDGLLSSGMIPAVRHALDKLLLPDAIMIPSSATMYAQAIDMRTPSFDGITLSAIDAYRWHPTYMAGVDLCEDAYVALSEPVQVFQFDFLIPPDSSERRTFDLAFTKRGKFNAVLFWYDMTLIDEINISTRPGVTGAPSSMRAAVQFMPGKIAVEDGLVLPLTCAHNTVGIQFTVEDAEYDEVSKKDASFPKYHFHMLQDHGRLHAYSDAIERQVAKIKGRGESVRALDVGTGSGVLAMLTARAGADSVVACDTHPSLVSIARRNVAANGFGSQVSVLKQDVTLLERGKHTPYDGVNLIVLDAFDAGLTGDQVLYMLECARRQVCGSSCAVVPAAATIYCAGVEAYTNEVDGFDLSAFNKYRWDSSYEATYMRDQPYRVLTKPKRVFEFFFDDSQRSKGRETVLKVETIAHGYLNAVMFWFDLHMDEEETITTAPPGIDKGGVIVDASILGDVDGERAKKVMSESLRRVRANLASNPRSKDFEHKERSDPSMTTVERSDAVRQVSITNDSSSFDNSEEERVEHYWGQALQYLERGVQVRAGKKIALLAKRQNSSVHFSLKEGVGSWVGKPPWKIEWGGGASVESPHFQRVHYCQLLVNDFLMRLRSKRFAPIEKDMKMILAHCGNLFLEPRSLTDVYHNLVMLEVYFDWDDFSPGAKVESMSKQYLRLC
;
A
#
# COMPACT_ATOMS: atom_id res chain seq x y z
N MET A 1 17.26 4.58 -42.55
CA MET A 1 18.39 5.09 -43.35
C MET A 1 19.55 5.41 -42.42
N ALA A 2 20.78 5.07 -42.78
CA ALA A 2 21.97 5.16 -41.93
C ALA A 2 22.69 6.53 -42.07
N GLY A 3 22.91 7.23 -40.95
CA GLY A 3 23.79 8.40 -40.87
C GLY A 3 24.77 8.25 -39.70
N LYS A 4 26.07 8.18 -40.01
CA LYS A 4 27.17 8.04 -39.03
C LYS A 4 27.40 9.36 -38.29
N ALA A 5 27.36 9.35 -36.96
CA ALA A 5 27.72 10.51 -36.12
C ALA A 5 29.25 10.66 -35.98
N LYS A 6 29.76 11.90 -36.10
CA LYS A 6 31.17 12.25 -35.84
C LYS A 6 31.46 12.33 -34.34
N PRO A 7 32.64 11.87 -33.85
CA PRO A 7 32.99 11.98 -32.43
C PRO A 7 33.37 13.42 -32.03
N LYS A 8 32.83 13.89 -30.89
CA LYS A 8 33.21 15.15 -30.24
C LYS A 8 34.63 15.03 -29.65
N LYS A 9 35.49 16.03 -29.88
CA LYS A 9 36.80 16.15 -29.22
C LYS A 9 36.63 16.81 -27.84
N HIS A 10 37.06 16.13 -26.79
CA HIS A 10 37.15 16.71 -25.43
C HIS A 10 38.34 17.66 -25.32
N THR A 11 38.19 18.73 -24.53
CA THR A 11 39.27 19.71 -24.34
C THR A 11 40.31 19.18 -23.35
N ALA A 12 41.56 19.63 -23.47
CA ALA A 12 42.66 19.20 -22.59
C ALA A 12 42.36 19.43 -21.10
N LYS A 13 41.55 20.46 -20.78
CA LYS A 13 41.10 20.78 -19.43
C LYS A 13 40.13 19.73 -18.86
N GLU A 14 39.24 19.18 -19.69
CA GLU A 14 38.36 18.06 -19.31
C GLU A 14 39.14 16.76 -19.08
N LEU A 15 40.18 16.51 -19.89
CA LEU A 15 41.05 15.36 -19.72
C LEU A 15 41.90 15.49 -18.44
N GLN A 16 42.41 16.68 -18.13
CA GLN A 16 43.14 16.94 -16.89
C GLN A 16 42.24 16.88 -15.65
N ALA A 17 40.99 17.34 -15.72
CA ALA A 17 40.05 17.23 -14.60
C ALA A 17 39.68 15.76 -14.32
N LYS A 18 39.49 14.95 -15.37
CA LYS A 18 39.29 13.50 -15.22
C LYS A 18 40.53 12.78 -14.70
N ALA A 19 41.73 13.19 -15.14
CA ALA A 19 42.98 12.66 -14.62
C ALA A 19 43.19 13.03 -13.15
N ALA A 20 42.89 14.28 -12.75
CA ALA A 20 42.97 14.72 -11.37
C ALA A 20 41.95 14.00 -10.47
N ALA A 21 40.71 13.80 -10.93
CA ALA A 21 39.69 13.05 -10.19
C ALA A 21 40.06 11.57 -10.02
N ALA A 22 40.74 10.96 -11.01
CA ALA A 22 41.24 9.59 -10.91
C ALA A 22 42.46 9.46 -9.95
N LEU A 23 43.19 10.55 -9.72
CA LEU A 23 44.42 10.57 -8.90
C LEU A 23 44.21 11.12 -7.49
N THR A 24 43.06 11.72 -7.18
CA THR A 24 42.79 12.31 -5.85
C THR A 24 42.06 11.32 -4.95
N ASN A 25 42.77 10.75 -3.98
CA ASN A 25 42.27 9.72 -3.06
C ASN A 25 41.44 10.33 -1.91
N LYS A 26 40.13 10.02 -1.85
CA LYS A 26 39.25 10.28 -0.70
C LYS A 26 39.15 9.04 0.20
N GLY A 27 40.22 8.80 0.98
CA GLY A 27 40.25 8.04 2.23
C GLY A 27 39.48 6.72 2.31
N GLY A 28 40.11 5.61 1.94
CA GLY A 28 39.90 4.30 2.58
C GLY A 28 41.06 4.04 3.53
N GLY A 29 40.78 3.62 4.77
CA GLY A 29 41.73 3.52 5.88
C GLY A 29 42.88 2.50 5.71
N ALA A 30 43.55 2.18 6.83
CA ALA A 30 44.81 1.41 6.88
C ALA A 30 44.80 0.08 6.07
N ALA A 31 43.65 -0.60 5.97
CA ALA A 31 43.50 -1.80 5.14
C ALA A 31 43.73 -1.53 3.63
N GLY A 32 43.28 -0.38 3.12
CA GLY A 32 43.51 0.02 1.73
C GLY A 32 44.94 0.51 1.45
N LEU A 33 45.73 0.77 2.49
CA LEU A 33 47.16 1.05 2.38
C LEU A 33 48.00 -0.24 2.35
N VAL A 34 47.52 -1.30 3.02
CA VAL A 34 48.15 -2.64 3.03
C VAL A 34 47.91 -3.36 1.69
N ASP A 35 46.70 -3.27 1.12
CA ASP A 35 46.35 -3.88 -0.16
C ASP A 35 47.14 -3.27 -1.35
N ARG A 36 47.41 -1.95 -1.28
CA ARG A 36 48.21 -1.24 -2.29
C ARG A 36 49.71 -1.46 -2.21
N LYS A 37 50.22 -2.01 -1.09
CA LYS A 37 51.65 -2.30 -0.90
C LYS A 37 52.03 -3.74 -1.26
N GLY A 38 51.07 -4.59 -1.64
CA GLY A 38 51.33 -5.97 -2.02
C GLY A 38 51.65 -6.16 -3.50
N GLY A 39 52.94 -6.24 -3.83
CA GLY A 39 53.48 -6.86 -5.05
C GLY A 39 53.42 -6.05 -6.36
N ALA A 40 54.47 -6.15 -7.17
CA ALA A 40 54.68 -5.34 -8.38
C ALA A 40 53.66 -5.56 -9.53
N ALA A 41 52.72 -6.51 -9.42
CA ALA A 41 51.79 -6.87 -10.50
C ALA A 41 50.39 -6.23 -10.43
N GLY A 42 49.95 -5.68 -9.29
CA GLY A 42 48.62 -5.06 -9.14
C GLY A 42 47.43 -5.96 -9.57
N HIS A 43 46.24 -5.40 -9.80
CA HIS A 43 45.03 -6.15 -10.17
C HIS A 43 45.03 -6.76 -11.58
N ALA A 44 46.11 -6.63 -12.37
CA ALA A 44 46.14 -7.05 -13.76
C ALA A 44 46.86 -8.40 -13.91
N LYS A 45 46.08 -9.47 -14.11
CA LYS A 45 46.60 -10.84 -14.16
C LYS A 45 47.33 -11.19 -15.46
N PHE A 46 46.87 -10.71 -16.61
CA PHE A 46 47.39 -11.12 -17.93
C PHE A 46 47.91 -9.93 -18.73
N LYS A 47 48.93 -10.14 -19.56
CA LYS A 47 49.50 -9.08 -20.42
C LYS A 47 49.49 -9.53 -21.89
N CYS A 48 48.97 -8.67 -22.77
CA CYS A 48 48.90 -8.93 -24.21
C CYS A 48 50.31 -9.02 -24.81
N PRO A 49 50.67 -10.10 -25.53
CA PRO A 49 52.01 -10.26 -26.08
C PRO A 49 52.29 -9.32 -27.27
N VAL A 50 51.26 -8.78 -27.93
CA VAL A 50 51.40 -7.95 -29.12
C VAL A 50 51.57 -6.47 -28.78
N CYS A 51 50.78 -5.93 -27.84
CA CYS A 51 50.83 -4.50 -27.50
C CYS A 51 51.15 -4.22 -26.03
N GLY A 52 51.35 -5.25 -25.19
CA GLY A 52 51.72 -5.10 -23.79
C GLY A 52 50.60 -4.60 -22.87
N MET A 53 49.37 -4.47 -23.36
CA MET A 53 48.24 -4.01 -22.55
C MET A 53 47.83 -5.06 -21.52
N ALA A 54 47.63 -4.62 -20.27
CA ALA A 54 47.31 -5.50 -19.16
C ALA A 54 45.79 -5.72 -19.04
N ALA A 55 45.39 -6.95 -18.77
CA ALA A 55 44.00 -7.39 -18.62
C ALA A 55 43.82 -8.12 -17.28
N PRO A 56 42.82 -7.75 -16.47
CA PRO A 56 42.60 -8.38 -15.16
C PRO A 56 42.02 -9.80 -15.25
N SER A 57 41.50 -10.21 -16.41
CA SER A 57 40.91 -11.53 -16.62
C SER A 57 41.07 -11.96 -18.08
N GLU A 58 40.94 -13.26 -18.35
CA GLU A 58 40.97 -13.80 -19.71
C GLU A 58 39.88 -13.22 -20.60
N LYS A 59 38.66 -13.06 -20.06
CA LYS A 59 37.52 -12.49 -20.79
C LYS A 59 37.77 -11.05 -21.25
N SER A 60 38.42 -10.23 -20.42
CA SER A 60 38.80 -8.87 -20.81
C SER A 60 40.00 -8.86 -21.77
N GLY A 61 40.89 -9.86 -21.69
CA GLY A 61 41.97 -10.07 -22.66
C GLY A 61 41.45 -10.42 -24.07
N ILE A 62 40.46 -11.31 -24.16
CA ILE A 62 39.77 -11.67 -25.41
C ILE A 62 39.10 -10.44 -26.03
N ALA A 63 38.31 -9.70 -25.25
CA ALA A 63 37.64 -8.50 -25.73
C ALA A 63 38.63 -7.43 -26.22
N HIS A 64 39.77 -7.29 -25.54
CA HIS A 64 40.86 -6.43 -26.00
C HIS A 64 41.44 -6.93 -27.34
N TRP A 65 41.71 -8.22 -27.48
CA TRP A 65 42.28 -8.79 -28.69
C TRP A 65 41.36 -8.65 -29.91
N ASP A 66 40.08 -8.97 -29.75
CA ASP A 66 39.09 -8.82 -30.82
C ASP A 66 38.95 -7.36 -31.27
N SER A 67 39.15 -6.42 -30.35
CA SER A 67 39.09 -4.99 -30.65
C SER A 67 40.38 -4.44 -31.28
N LYS A 68 41.56 -4.88 -30.83
CA LYS A 68 42.85 -4.26 -31.17
C LYS A 68 43.73 -5.07 -32.12
N HIS A 69 43.50 -6.38 -32.20
CA HIS A 69 44.25 -7.30 -33.05
C HIS A 69 43.34 -8.20 -33.93
N PRO A 70 42.25 -7.68 -34.56
CA PRO A 70 41.24 -8.49 -35.25
C PRO A 70 41.74 -9.25 -36.48
N LYS A 71 42.97 -8.98 -36.94
CA LYS A 71 43.61 -9.63 -38.09
C LYS A 71 44.61 -10.72 -37.70
N LEU A 72 44.86 -10.91 -36.40
CA LEU A 72 45.75 -11.93 -35.88
C LEU A 72 44.93 -12.98 -35.14
N THR A 73 45.26 -14.26 -35.33
CA THR A 73 44.63 -15.37 -34.61
C THR A 73 44.91 -15.25 -33.12
N PHE A 74 43.84 -15.22 -32.32
CA PHE A 74 43.95 -15.17 -30.87
C PHE A 74 44.44 -16.50 -30.32
N ASP A 75 45.52 -16.44 -29.55
CA ASP A 75 46.03 -17.56 -28.77
C ASP A 75 46.36 -17.06 -27.36
N PHE A 76 45.54 -17.45 -26.37
CA PHE A 76 45.69 -16.98 -25.01
C PHE A 76 46.90 -17.61 -24.29
N ALA A 77 47.43 -18.72 -24.78
CA ALA A 77 48.63 -19.34 -24.20
C ALA A 77 49.88 -18.46 -24.34
N GLN A 78 49.87 -17.51 -25.28
CA GLN A 78 50.96 -16.56 -25.50
C GLN A 78 50.88 -15.33 -24.57
N TRP A 79 49.80 -15.18 -23.80
CA TRP A 79 49.65 -14.09 -22.85
C TRP A 79 50.40 -14.39 -21.55
N THR A 80 51.17 -13.43 -21.07
CA THR A 80 51.97 -13.62 -19.86
C THR A 80 51.13 -13.38 -18.61
N ASP A 81 50.96 -14.41 -17.77
CA ASP A 81 50.35 -14.29 -16.44
C ASP A 81 51.34 -13.60 -15.48
N GLN A 82 51.10 -12.32 -15.21
CA GLN A 82 51.94 -11.50 -14.36
C GLN A 82 51.84 -11.92 -12.88
N HIS A 83 50.75 -12.56 -12.47
CA HIS A 83 50.57 -13.04 -11.10
C HIS A 83 51.35 -14.34 -10.87
N ALA A 84 51.50 -15.18 -11.89
CA ALA A 84 52.38 -16.34 -11.84
C ALA A 84 53.87 -15.95 -11.82
N VAL A 85 54.25 -14.84 -12.47
CA VAL A 85 55.65 -14.38 -12.57
C VAL A 85 56.09 -13.57 -11.35
N HIS A 86 55.21 -12.74 -10.77
CA HIS A 86 55.57 -11.80 -9.70
C HIS A 86 54.84 -12.01 -8.37
N GLY A 87 53.94 -13.01 -8.28
CA GLY A 87 53.06 -13.24 -7.13
C GLY A 87 51.84 -12.31 -7.13
N GLY A 88 50.63 -12.87 -7.18
CA GLY A 88 49.37 -12.11 -7.11
C GLY A 88 48.81 -11.96 -5.70
N THR A 89 48.09 -10.87 -5.43
CA THR A 89 47.38 -10.63 -4.16
C THR A 89 45.88 -10.89 -4.31
N THR A 90 45.41 -12.07 -3.88
CA THR A 90 43.97 -12.31 -3.67
C THR A 90 43.76 -13.26 -2.49
N GLN A 91 43.65 -12.72 -1.28
CA GLN A 91 42.80 -13.28 -0.24
C GLN A 91 41.76 -12.23 0.14
N GLY A 92 40.57 -12.35 -0.44
CA GLY A 92 39.44 -11.50 -0.10
C GLY A 92 38.39 -11.47 -1.21
N VAL A 93 37.16 -11.83 -0.84
CA VAL A 93 35.91 -11.76 -1.62
C VAL A 93 35.61 -12.97 -2.53
N ALA A 94 34.81 -13.88 -1.97
CA ALA A 94 34.11 -14.91 -2.71
C ALA A 94 32.81 -14.36 -3.32
N VAL A 95 32.58 -14.61 -4.62
CA VAL A 95 31.24 -14.70 -5.21
C VAL A 95 31.19 -15.94 -6.11
N ARG A 96 30.35 -16.91 -5.73
CA ARG A 96 29.98 -18.07 -6.56
C ARG A 96 29.11 -17.61 -7.74
N ALA A 97 29.48 -18.01 -8.95
CA ALA A 97 28.59 -18.07 -10.10
C ALA A 97 28.30 -19.55 -10.46
N ARG A 98 27.03 -19.86 -10.74
CA ARG A 98 26.56 -21.09 -11.42
C ARG A 98 26.77 -20.97 -12.92
N ARG A 99 27.00 -22.10 -13.62
CA ARG A 99 26.47 -22.37 -14.97
C ARG A 99 26.44 -23.87 -15.32
N GLU A 100 25.46 -24.22 -16.14
CA GLU A 100 25.01 -25.53 -16.62
C GLU A 100 25.79 -26.02 -17.87
N ILE A 101 25.98 -27.36 -17.98
CA ILE A 101 25.54 -28.34 -19.03
C ILE A 101 25.52 -27.84 -20.51
N ASP A 102 25.94 -28.54 -21.60
CA ASP A 102 26.42 -29.89 -21.93
C ASP A 102 27.18 -29.87 -23.28
N SER A 103 27.90 -30.96 -23.58
CA SER A 103 27.81 -31.78 -24.82
C SER A 103 29.15 -32.40 -25.25
N THR A 104 29.12 -33.73 -25.29
CA THR A 104 30.13 -34.74 -25.68
C THR A 104 30.46 -34.71 -27.20
N PRO A 105 31.32 -35.58 -27.81
CA PRO A 105 31.99 -36.80 -27.29
C PRO A 105 33.44 -37.12 -27.75
N ARG A 106 34.05 -38.11 -27.03
CA ARG A 106 35.05 -39.12 -27.47
C ARG A 106 36.42 -38.59 -27.99
N ARG A 107 37.60 -39.06 -27.57
CA ARG A 107 38.09 -40.45 -27.51
C ARG A 107 39.60 -40.42 -27.17
N ASN A 108 40.04 -41.47 -26.49
CA ASN A 108 41.33 -42.17 -26.60
C ASN A 108 42.64 -41.64 -25.97
N ARG A 109 43.12 -42.49 -25.03
CA ARG A 109 44.48 -43.09 -24.92
C ARG A 109 45.62 -42.13 -24.54
N LYS A 110 46.63 -42.49 -23.75
CA LYS A 110 47.07 -43.71 -23.04
C LYS A 110 48.33 -43.26 -22.28
N LYS A 111 48.58 -43.82 -21.08
CA LYS A 111 49.88 -44.22 -20.49
C LYS A 111 50.95 -43.11 -20.33
N ALA A 112 51.92 -43.14 -19.42
CA ALA A 112 52.50 -44.09 -18.47
C ALA A 112 53.17 -43.20 -17.38
N ASN A 113 53.03 -43.46 -16.09
CA ASN A 113 53.75 -44.45 -15.26
C ASN A 113 55.14 -43.98 -14.78
N ASP A 114 55.39 -44.31 -13.51
CA ASP A 114 56.68 -44.52 -12.84
C ASP A 114 57.39 -43.27 -12.28
N ALA A 115 57.99 -43.26 -11.08
CA ALA A 115 58.07 -44.18 -9.95
C ALA A 115 58.82 -43.45 -8.80
N GLU A 116 58.61 -43.92 -7.56
CA GLU A 116 59.61 -44.20 -6.48
C GLU A 116 60.71 -43.16 -6.10
N SER A 117 61.26 -43.07 -4.90
CA SER A 117 61.03 -43.62 -3.55
C SER A 117 62.06 -42.99 -2.59
N SER A 118 61.64 -42.67 -1.36
CA SER A 118 62.30 -42.75 -0.02
C SER A 118 63.83 -42.73 0.23
N LEU A 119 64.14 -42.39 1.51
CA LEU A 119 65.38 -42.56 2.34
C LEU A 119 66.27 -41.30 2.46
N HIS A 120 66.88 -40.92 3.60
CA HIS A 120 66.79 -41.28 5.03
C HIS A 120 67.57 -40.23 5.87
N VAL A 121 67.36 -40.32 7.20
CA VAL A 121 67.83 -39.56 8.37
C VAL A 121 69.37 -39.44 8.56
N VAL A 122 69.85 -38.32 9.14
CA VAL A 122 70.92 -38.27 10.18
C VAL A 122 70.67 -37.11 11.19
N THR A 123 70.98 -37.40 12.45
CA THR A 123 70.85 -36.70 13.74
C THR A 123 71.78 -35.48 13.93
N ASP A 124 71.50 -34.55 14.86
CA ASP A 124 71.99 -34.55 16.26
C ASP A 124 71.78 -33.21 17.03
N THR A 125 71.55 -33.35 18.36
CA THR A 125 71.97 -32.53 19.55
C THR A 125 72.40 -31.04 19.41
N SER A 126 72.22 -30.09 20.34
CA SER A 126 71.87 -30.05 21.78
C SER A 126 71.88 -28.60 22.36
N LEU A 127 71.33 -28.45 23.58
CA LEU A 127 71.78 -27.62 24.74
C LEU A 127 71.55 -26.09 24.83
N GLY A 128 71.03 -25.70 26.01
CA GLY A 128 71.63 -24.60 26.81
C GLY A 128 70.68 -23.56 27.42
N ALA A 129 70.27 -23.76 28.67
CA ALA A 129 69.41 -22.90 29.49
C ALA A 129 70.14 -21.71 30.18
N MET A 130 69.41 -20.72 30.73
CA MET A 130 69.29 -20.44 32.18
C MET A 130 68.74 -19.05 32.59
N SER A 131 68.02 -19.07 33.74
CA SER A 131 67.75 -18.01 34.76
C SER A 131 66.72 -16.90 34.44
N THR A 132 65.59 -16.67 35.13
CA THR A 132 65.16 -16.48 36.55
C THR A 132 65.21 -15.04 37.09
N GLY A 133 64.12 -14.59 37.73
CA GLY A 133 64.06 -13.48 38.71
C GLY A 133 62.80 -12.60 38.54
N ALA A 134 61.72 -12.74 39.33
CA ALA A 134 61.50 -12.30 40.74
C ALA A 134 60.69 -10.97 40.81
N ARG A 135 59.44 -11.05 41.32
CA ARG A 135 58.92 -10.50 42.60
C ARG A 135 58.44 -9.03 42.56
N GLU A 136 57.16 -8.78 42.90
CA GLU A 136 56.72 -7.96 44.05
C GLU A 136 55.21 -7.61 44.07
N ARG A 137 54.61 -7.80 45.27
CA ARG A 137 53.61 -6.98 46.01
C ARG A 137 52.10 -6.97 45.64
N ASN A 138 51.32 -7.49 46.61
CA ASN A 138 50.12 -6.95 47.32
C ASN A 138 48.89 -6.50 46.50
N LEU A 139 47.66 -6.94 46.79
CA LEU A 139 46.92 -6.81 48.06
C LEU A 139 45.98 -8.00 48.36
N ALA A 140 46.19 -8.64 49.52
CA ALA A 140 45.14 -9.10 50.45
C ALA A 140 44.70 -7.86 51.30
N GLU A 141 43.64 -7.76 52.10
CA GLU A 141 42.85 -8.61 53.02
C GLU A 141 41.45 -7.93 53.11
N GLY A 142 40.32 -8.57 53.42
CA GLY A 142 40.05 -9.42 54.57
C GLY A 142 39.30 -8.61 55.65
N LEU A 143 38.10 -9.07 56.02
CA LEU A 143 37.63 -9.00 57.41
C LEU A 143 36.86 -10.32 57.69
N ALA A 144 37.37 -10.99 58.70
CA ALA A 144 36.93 -12.23 59.34
C ALA A 144 35.56 -12.02 60.04
N GLU A 145 34.83 -13.03 60.54
CA GLU A 145 35.23 -14.03 61.52
C GLU A 145 34.34 -15.30 61.51
N SER A 146 35.00 -16.40 61.92
CA SER A 146 34.59 -17.68 62.54
C SER A 146 33.12 -17.86 62.99
N VAL A 147 32.54 -19.08 62.95
CA VAL A 147 32.76 -20.18 63.93
C VAL A 147 32.65 -21.59 63.31
N VAL A 148 33.46 -22.47 63.89
CA VAL A 148 33.82 -23.88 63.66
C VAL A 148 32.70 -24.87 64.01
N ALA A 149 32.53 -25.97 63.25
CA ALA A 149 32.82 -27.35 63.71
C ALA A 149 32.18 -28.47 62.86
N ASP A 150 33.07 -29.34 62.40
CA ASP A 150 33.00 -30.81 62.26
C ASP A 150 32.24 -31.52 61.12
N ALA A 151 33.07 -32.10 60.23
CA ALA A 151 33.22 -33.52 59.86
C ALA A 151 31.98 -34.28 59.32
N ASN A 152 32.02 -35.05 58.23
CA ASN A 152 33.08 -35.97 57.82
C ASN A 152 32.86 -36.45 56.36
N GLU A 153 33.99 -36.64 55.65
CA GLU A 153 34.34 -37.62 54.60
C GLU A 153 33.22 -38.38 53.80
N SER A 154 33.24 -38.27 52.46
CA SER A 154 34.00 -39.19 51.58
C SER A 154 33.51 -39.17 50.10
N GLU A 155 34.53 -39.18 49.24
CA GLU A 155 34.64 -39.32 47.78
C GLU A 155 33.64 -40.25 47.05
N THR A 156 33.22 -39.90 45.83
CA THR A 156 33.84 -40.41 44.57
C THR A 156 33.03 -40.01 43.32
N ASP A 157 33.79 -39.52 42.34
CA ASP A 157 33.77 -39.75 40.89
C ASP A 157 32.55 -39.51 39.97
N ALA A 158 32.97 -39.05 38.80
CA ALA A 158 32.21 -38.58 37.64
C ALA A 158 31.54 -39.71 36.87
N ASP A 159 30.43 -39.38 36.21
CA ASP A 159 30.01 -40.08 34.99
C ASP A 159 29.41 -39.14 33.93
N VAL A 160 29.79 -39.44 32.70
CA VAL A 160 29.47 -38.80 31.42
C VAL A 160 28.07 -39.24 30.98
N TRP A 161 27.21 -38.31 30.55
CA TRP A 161 25.88 -38.63 30.00
C TRP A 161 25.89 -38.53 28.47
N SER A 162 25.45 -39.59 27.78
CA SER A 162 25.35 -39.72 26.33
C SER A 162 23.96 -39.36 25.78
N ASP A 163 23.90 -38.90 24.53
CA ASP A 163 22.73 -38.38 23.79
C ASP A 163 21.54 -39.34 23.59
N ASP A 164 21.61 -40.62 23.99
CA ASP A 164 20.57 -41.62 23.71
C ASP A 164 19.38 -41.59 24.69
N GLU A 165 19.46 -40.89 25.83
CA GLU A 165 18.37 -40.89 26.82
C GLU A 165 17.27 -39.83 26.56
N HIS A 166 17.45 -38.95 25.57
CA HIS A 166 16.47 -37.89 25.29
C HIS A 166 15.33 -38.32 24.36
N GLU A 167 15.52 -39.38 23.55
CA GLU A 167 14.49 -39.90 22.63
C GLU A 167 13.45 -40.79 23.34
N ASP A 168 13.85 -41.53 24.38
CA ASP A 168 12.95 -42.46 25.08
C ASP A 168 11.96 -41.75 26.02
N ILE A 169 12.35 -40.59 26.59
CA ILE A 169 11.44 -39.78 27.43
C ILE A 169 10.31 -39.17 26.59
N VAL A 170 10.60 -38.76 25.34
CA VAL A 170 9.59 -38.19 24.44
C VAL A 170 8.62 -39.28 23.95
N ARG A 171 9.13 -40.48 23.62
CA ARG A 171 8.31 -41.60 23.17
C ARG A 171 7.42 -42.15 24.30
N ALA A 172 7.93 -42.26 25.51
CA ALA A 172 7.17 -42.69 26.70
C ALA A 172 6.11 -41.67 27.16
N THR A 173 6.30 -40.38 26.87
CA THR A 173 5.30 -39.33 27.16
C THR A 173 4.16 -39.37 26.14
N LEU A 174 4.44 -39.70 24.88
CA LEU A 174 3.46 -39.80 23.79
C LEU A 174 2.57 -41.05 23.88
N GLU A 175 3.08 -42.15 24.41
CA GLU A 175 2.31 -43.40 24.55
C GLU A 175 1.38 -43.41 25.79
N ARG A 176 1.69 -42.63 26.84
CA ARG A 176 0.88 -42.54 28.07
C ARG A 176 -0.37 -41.65 28.00
N GLU A 177 -0.53 -40.84 26.95
CA GLU A 177 -1.65 -39.88 26.83
C GLU A 177 -2.83 -40.37 25.98
N ASN A 178 -2.76 -41.57 25.39
CA ASN A 178 -3.81 -42.12 24.53
C ASN A 178 -5.12 -42.54 25.25
N GLU A 179 -5.25 -42.34 26.56
CA GLU A 179 -6.38 -42.84 27.36
C GLU A 179 -7.30 -41.77 27.99
N ARG A 180 -7.22 -40.47 27.63
CA ARG A 180 -8.09 -39.44 28.25
C ARG A 180 -8.61 -38.36 27.30
N GLY A 181 -9.93 -38.41 27.03
CA GLY A 181 -10.84 -37.27 26.77
C GLY A 181 -10.61 -36.38 25.53
N SER A 182 -11.69 -35.94 24.88
CA SER A 182 -11.64 -35.13 23.64
C SER A 182 -11.00 -33.75 23.81
N GLU A 183 -10.99 -33.16 25.01
CA GLU A 183 -10.40 -31.84 25.27
C GLU A 183 -8.86 -31.82 25.21
N LYS A 184 -8.17 -32.97 25.28
CA LYS A 184 -6.70 -33.05 25.21
C LYS A 184 -6.13 -33.22 23.79
N VAL A 185 -6.98 -33.55 22.82
CA VAL A 185 -6.53 -33.85 21.45
C VAL A 185 -6.11 -32.58 20.71
N ASP A 186 -6.84 -31.47 20.85
CA ASP A 186 -6.51 -30.20 20.21
C ASP A 186 -5.22 -29.57 20.76
N GLU A 187 -4.98 -29.68 22.08
CA GLU A 187 -3.72 -29.25 22.69
C GLU A 187 -2.51 -30.06 22.21
N ARG A 188 -2.68 -31.38 22.03
CA ARG A 188 -1.65 -32.26 21.46
C ARG A 188 -1.34 -31.85 20.02
N ASP A 189 -2.36 -31.73 19.18
CA ASP A 189 -2.17 -31.41 17.76
C ASP A 189 -1.54 -30.04 17.58
N THR A 190 -1.94 -29.06 18.39
CA THR A 190 -1.30 -27.75 18.50
C THR A 190 0.19 -27.85 18.79
N ARG A 191 0.59 -28.61 19.81
CA ARG A 191 1.99 -28.78 20.18
C ARG A 191 2.80 -29.43 19.06
N VAL A 192 2.22 -30.41 18.37
CA VAL A 192 2.83 -31.05 17.20
C VAL A 192 3.01 -30.05 16.06
N ARG A 193 2.01 -29.20 15.76
CA ARG A 193 2.12 -28.15 14.73
C ARG A 193 3.20 -27.13 15.06
N ILE A 194 3.29 -26.65 16.31
CA ILE A 194 4.34 -25.72 16.75
C ILE A 194 5.72 -26.37 16.62
N LEU A 195 5.85 -27.64 17.00
CA LEU A 195 7.09 -28.41 16.86
C LEU A 195 7.51 -28.50 15.39
N LEU A 196 6.59 -28.83 14.48
CA LEU A 196 6.86 -28.87 13.04
C LEU A 196 7.37 -27.52 12.51
N ILE A 197 6.83 -26.41 13.02
CA ILE A 197 7.26 -25.05 12.64
C ILE A 197 8.70 -24.79 13.10
N ARG A 198 8.99 -25.07 14.38
CA ARG A 198 10.31 -24.84 14.98
C ARG A 198 11.39 -25.70 14.32
N GLU A 199 11.11 -27.00 14.14
CA GLU A 199 12.04 -27.93 13.49
C GLU A 199 12.27 -27.57 12.02
N ARG A 200 11.23 -27.14 11.31
CA ARG A 200 11.38 -26.63 9.95
C ARG A 200 12.33 -25.44 9.88
N ASP A 201 12.12 -24.45 10.74
CA ASP A 201 12.89 -23.21 10.71
C ASP A 201 14.34 -23.47 11.14
N ALA A 202 14.56 -24.35 12.12
CA ALA A 202 15.89 -24.83 12.52
C ALA A 202 16.59 -25.57 11.37
N GLU A 203 15.90 -26.48 10.69
CA GLU A 203 16.46 -27.27 9.60
C GLU A 203 16.78 -26.41 8.37
N PHE A 204 15.94 -25.41 8.05
CA PHE A 204 16.25 -24.42 7.02
C PHE A 204 17.43 -23.52 7.39
N ALA A 205 17.63 -23.24 8.68
CA ALA A 205 18.81 -22.50 9.15
C ALA A 205 20.09 -23.34 9.05
N ARG A 206 20.00 -24.66 9.29
CA ARG A 206 21.11 -25.63 9.18
C ARG A 206 21.52 -25.88 7.73
N ASP A 207 20.60 -26.33 6.88
CA ASP A 207 20.88 -26.57 5.45
C ASP A 207 20.49 -25.36 4.61
N LYS A 208 21.35 -24.35 4.54
CA LYS A 208 21.15 -23.19 3.63
C LYS A 208 21.37 -23.54 2.16
N THR A 209 21.93 -24.71 1.86
CA THR A 209 22.35 -25.12 0.51
C THR A 209 21.32 -25.98 -0.22
N PHE A 210 20.23 -26.39 0.44
CA PHE A 210 19.19 -27.25 -0.12
C PHE A 210 18.67 -26.79 -1.49
N LYS A 211 18.64 -25.47 -1.74
CA LYS A 211 18.21 -24.88 -3.02
C LYS A 211 19.10 -25.26 -4.20
N ALA A 212 20.36 -25.61 -3.97
CA ALA A 212 21.30 -26.05 -5.00
C ALA A 212 21.21 -27.55 -5.31
N ARG A 213 20.63 -28.35 -4.41
CA ARG A 213 20.47 -29.80 -4.56
C ARG A 213 19.34 -30.13 -5.53
N SER A 214 19.37 -31.30 -6.18
CA SER A 214 18.30 -31.70 -7.11
C SER A 214 17.01 -32.04 -6.35
N ILE A 215 15.86 -31.95 -7.02
CA ILE A 215 14.57 -32.36 -6.41
C ILE A 215 14.61 -33.85 -6.04
N THR A 216 15.28 -34.67 -6.85
CA THR A 216 15.49 -36.09 -6.60
C THR A 216 16.27 -36.32 -5.31
N ASP A 217 17.35 -35.56 -5.05
CA ASP A 217 18.16 -35.70 -3.83
C ASP A 217 17.37 -35.34 -2.58
N LEU A 218 16.58 -34.25 -2.65
CA LEU A 218 15.72 -33.82 -1.56
C LEU A 218 14.57 -34.80 -1.32
N ASN A 219 13.99 -35.37 -2.39
CA ASN A 219 12.98 -36.41 -2.28
C ASN A 219 13.55 -37.69 -1.66
N ASN A 220 14.76 -38.10 -2.04
CA ASN A 220 15.44 -39.25 -1.46
C ASN A 220 15.79 -39.04 0.02
N GLU A 221 16.06 -37.81 0.44
CA GLU A 221 16.19 -37.45 1.86
C GLU A 221 14.85 -37.57 2.60
N ALA A 222 13.78 -36.96 2.08
CA ALA A 222 12.46 -37.04 2.72
C ALA A 222 11.94 -38.48 2.81
N VAL A 223 12.14 -39.29 1.77
CA VAL A 223 11.78 -40.71 1.75
C VAL A 223 12.64 -41.53 2.73
N ARG A 224 13.89 -41.15 3.00
CA ARG A 224 14.71 -41.81 4.03
C ARG A 224 14.10 -41.60 5.43
N HIS A 225 13.70 -40.38 5.76
CA HIS A 225 13.02 -40.09 7.03
C HIS A 225 11.67 -40.82 7.13
N LEU A 226 10.90 -40.84 6.04
CA LEU A 226 9.64 -41.59 5.98
C LEU A 226 9.84 -43.10 6.23
N LYS A 227 10.89 -43.70 5.68
CA LYS A 227 11.23 -45.12 5.91
C LYS A 227 11.77 -45.39 7.31
N ALA A 228 12.40 -44.39 7.94
CA ALA A 228 12.90 -44.47 9.30
C ALA A 228 11.79 -44.27 10.36
N GLY A 229 10.56 -43.92 9.94
CA GLY A 229 9.45 -43.61 10.87
C GLY A 229 9.57 -42.24 11.54
N ASP A 230 10.47 -41.37 11.07
CA ASP A 230 10.63 -40.01 11.58
C ASP A 230 9.71 -39.06 10.79
N ASP A 231 8.42 -39.05 11.14
CA ASP A 231 7.39 -38.29 10.42
C ASP A 231 7.60 -36.77 10.50
N VAL A 232 8.15 -36.25 11.61
CA VAL A 232 8.47 -34.82 11.79
C VAL A 232 9.55 -34.39 10.81
N ARG A 233 10.71 -35.06 10.79
CA ARG A 233 11.78 -34.70 9.84
C ARG A 233 11.37 -34.99 8.40
N CYS A 234 10.55 -36.01 8.17
CA CYS A 234 9.96 -36.28 6.86
C CYS A 234 9.17 -35.08 6.33
N ILE A 235 8.23 -34.54 7.11
CA ILE A 235 7.42 -33.37 6.74
C ILE A 235 8.32 -32.15 6.48
N VAL A 236 9.33 -31.94 7.34
CA VAL A 236 10.31 -30.84 7.20
C VAL A 236 11.15 -30.99 5.92
N SER A 237 11.64 -32.18 5.60
CA SER A 237 12.39 -32.44 4.35
C SER A 237 11.50 -32.29 3.12
N TYR A 238 10.23 -32.69 3.16
CA TYR A 238 9.28 -32.39 2.09
C TYR A 238 9.04 -30.87 1.97
N ALA A 239 9.05 -30.12 3.07
CA ALA A 239 8.97 -28.65 3.02
C ALA A 239 10.12 -28.02 2.20
N LYS A 240 11.34 -28.58 2.24
CA LYS A 240 12.47 -28.16 1.38
C LYS A 240 12.12 -28.30 -0.11
N ILE A 241 11.49 -29.41 -0.49
CA ILE A 241 11.09 -29.70 -1.88
C ILE A 241 10.04 -28.69 -2.35
N PHE A 242 8.95 -28.53 -1.59
CA PHE A 242 7.88 -27.62 -1.96
C PHE A 242 8.35 -26.17 -2.01
N ARG A 243 9.25 -25.77 -1.11
CA ARG A 243 9.89 -24.46 -1.13
C ARG A 243 10.76 -24.25 -2.37
N LYS A 244 11.56 -25.24 -2.75
CA LYS A 244 12.39 -25.19 -3.97
C LYS A 244 11.53 -25.09 -5.23
N ILE A 245 10.45 -25.87 -5.30
CA ILE A 245 9.51 -25.89 -6.44
C ILE A 245 8.84 -24.53 -6.60
N ALA A 246 8.31 -23.97 -5.50
CA ALA A 246 7.65 -22.67 -5.51
C ALA A 246 8.61 -21.52 -5.86
N GLU A 247 9.82 -21.48 -5.27
CA GLU A 247 10.75 -20.35 -5.45
C GLU A 247 11.50 -20.38 -6.79
N ASN A 248 11.79 -21.56 -7.34
CA ASN A 248 12.47 -21.67 -8.62
C ASN A 248 11.51 -21.85 -9.81
N ASN A 249 10.20 -21.93 -9.54
CA ASN A 249 9.16 -22.18 -10.54
C ASN A 249 9.43 -23.45 -11.39
N VAL A 250 9.85 -24.53 -10.73
CA VAL A 250 10.21 -25.80 -11.37
C VAL A 250 9.15 -26.86 -11.04
N THR A 251 8.55 -27.47 -12.05
CA THR A 251 7.61 -28.59 -11.87
C THR A 251 8.34 -29.92 -11.82
N SER A 252 7.99 -30.79 -10.87
CA SER A 252 8.49 -32.17 -10.81
C SER A 252 7.43 -33.15 -11.30
N PRO A 253 7.77 -34.13 -12.14
CA PRO A 253 6.84 -35.20 -12.51
C PRO A 253 6.31 -35.94 -11.27
N THR A 254 7.12 -36.12 -10.23
CA THR A 254 6.76 -36.91 -9.03
C THR A 254 6.02 -36.10 -7.96
N LEU A 255 5.55 -34.89 -8.25
CA LEU A 255 5.00 -33.99 -7.23
C LEU A 255 3.77 -34.56 -6.51
N TYR A 256 2.88 -35.25 -7.23
CA TYR A 256 1.73 -35.95 -6.63
C TYR A 256 2.15 -37.03 -5.63
N VAL A 257 3.29 -37.71 -5.87
CA VAL A 257 3.87 -38.70 -4.95
C VAL A 257 4.41 -38.01 -3.69
N CYS A 258 5.08 -36.86 -3.84
CA CYS A 258 5.57 -36.08 -2.71
C CYS A 258 4.41 -35.64 -1.79
N HIS A 259 3.31 -35.13 -2.36
CA HIS A 259 2.11 -34.80 -1.58
C HIS A 259 1.50 -36.04 -0.91
N SER A 260 1.38 -37.16 -1.63
CA SER A 260 0.84 -38.40 -1.06
C SER A 260 1.68 -38.97 0.09
N ASN A 261 3.01 -38.84 0.01
CA ASN A 261 3.92 -39.29 1.06
C ASN A 261 3.90 -38.36 2.27
N ARG A 262 3.79 -37.04 2.05
CA ARG A 262 3.61 -36.08 3.14
C ARG A 262 2.25 -36.23 3.82
N ALA A 263 1.18 -36.50 3.06
CA ALA A 263 -0.13 -36.86 3.61
C ALA A 263 -0.05 -38.05 4.55
N TYR A 264 0.73 -39.08 4.18
CA TYR A 264 0.94 -40.25 5.03
C TYR A 264 1.65 -39.90 6.35
N ALA A 265 2.70 -39.08 6.31
CA ALA A 265 3.37 -38.62 7.51
C ALA A 265 2.43 -37.79 8.42
N TYR A 266 1.57 -36.95 7.83
CA TYR A 266 0.53 -36.22 8.59
C TYR A 266 -0.49 -37.17 9.23
N LEU A 267 -0.93 -38.23 8.53
CA LEU A 267 -1.82 -39.25 9.11
C LEU A 267 -1.19 -39.94 10.32
N ASN A 268 0.09 -40.29 10.26
CA ASN A 268 0.80 -40.92 11.38
C ASN A 268 0.89 -40.01 12.62
N LEU A 269 1.00 -38.69 12.41
CA LEU A 269 1.03 -37.70 13.48
C LEU A 269 -0.36 -37.35 14.04
N GLY A 270 -1.45 -37.86 13.46
CA GLY A 270 -2.82 -37.50 13.84
C GLY A 270 -3.32 -36.18 13.24
N LEU A 271 -2.54 -35.55 12.37
CA LEU A 271 -2.86 -34.27 11.72
C LEU A 271 -3.73 -34.51 10.48
N PHE A 272 -4.99 -34.88 10.72
CA PHE A 272 -5.91 -35.38 9.68
C PHE A 272 -6.34 -34.32 8.67
N GLU A 273 -6.45 -33.06 9.06
CA GLU A 273 -6.86 -31.97 8.16
C GLU A 273 -5.78 -31.67 7.11
N GLU A 274 -4.53 -31.67 7.54
CA GLU A 274 -3.34 -31.48 6.72
C GLU A 274 -3.14 -32.67 5.79
N ALA A 275 -3.37 -33.88 6.30
CA ALA A 275 -3.40 -35.09 5.49
C ALA A 275 -4.49 -35.06 4.41
N LEU A 276 -5.69 -34.55 4.73
CA LEU A 276 -6.77 -34.40 3.76
C LEU A 276 -6.38 -33.42 2.65
N TRP A 277 -5.80 -32.28 3.02
CA TRP A 277 -5.32 -31.28 2.06
C TRP A 277 -4.26 -31.86 1.11
N ASP A 278 -3.25 -32.54 1.64
CA ASP A 278 -2.22 -33.17 0.81
C ASP A 278 -2.74 -34.35 -0.01
N GLY A 279 -3.68 -35.12 0.54
CA GLY A 279 -4.37 -36.18 -0.19
C GLY A 279 -5.15 -35.63 -1.39
N HIS A 280 -5.89 -34.54 -1.18
CA HIS A 280 -6.58 -33.83 -2.25
C HIS A 280 -5.59 -33.31 -3.29
N ARG A 281 -4.52 -32.63 -2.87
CA ARG A 281 -3.52 -32.09 -3.80
C ARG A 281 -2.79 -33.17 -4.59
N ALA A 282 -2.48 -34.30 -3.96
CA ALA A 282 -1.91 -35.47 -4.63
C ALA A 282 -2.83 -35.99 -5.72
N GLN A 283 -4.13 -36.10 -5.44
CA GLN A 283 -5.13 -36.55 -6.40
C GLN A 283 -5.30 -35.55 -7.56
N THR A 284 -5.41 -34.25 -7.28
CA THR A 284 -5.52 -33.21 -8.31
C THR A 284 -4.31 -33.25 -9.26
N LEU A 285 -3.09 -33.26 -8.72
CA LEU A 285 -1.87 -33.30 -9.51
C LEU A 285 -1.70 -34.60 -10.29
N ALA A 286 -2.12 -35.73 -9.70
CA ALA A 286 -2.11 -37.01 -10.40
C ALA A 286 -3.08 -36.95 -11.61
N ASN A 287 -4.31 -36.46 -11.41
CA ASN A 287 -5.31 -36.28 -12.46
C ASN A 287 -4.85 -35.33 -13.58
N GLU A 288 -4.27 -34.17 -13.23
CA GLU A 288 -3.67 -33.24 -14.20
C GLU A 288 -2.61 -33.95 -15.06
N ARG A 289 -1.70 -34.70 -14.42
CA ARG A 289 -0.68 -35.47 -15.13
C ARG A 289 -1.28 -36.57 -16.01
N PHE A 290 -2.33 -37.25 -15.55
CA PHE A 290 -3.03 -38.28 -16.33
C PHE A 290 -3.68 -37.69 -17.58
N THR A 291 -4.25 -36.49 -17.50
CA THR A 291 -4.80 -35.82 -18.70
C THR A 291 -3.73 -35.39 -19.71
N GLN A 292 -2.48 -35.18 -19.27
CA GLN A 292 -1.36 -34.79 -20.14
C GLN A 292 -0.63 -35.98 -20.77
N ILE A 293 -0.66 -37.15 -20.14
CA ILE A 293 -0.01 -38.37 -20.58
C ILE A 293 -1.10 -39.39 -20.93
N GLN A 294 -1.75 -39.22 -22.09
CA GLN A 294 -2.44 -40.36 -22.70
C GLN A 294 -1.36 -41.35 -23.14
N SER A 295 -1.33 -42.54 -22.54
CA SER A 295 -0.49 -43.63 -23.02
C SER A 295 -1.06 -44.17 -24.34
N ASP A 296 -0.18 -44.50 -25.27
CA ASP A 296 -0.53 -45.11 -26.58
C ASP A 296 -1.25 -46.48 -26.46
N GLU A 297 -1.34 -47.05 -25.25
CA GLU A 297 -1.92 -48.37 -24.97
C GLU A 297 -3.31 -48.33 -24.32
N GLY A 298 -3.95 -47.16 -24.18
CA GLY A 298 -5.35 -47.06 -23.74
C GLY A 298 -5.66 -47.57 -22.32
N THR A 299 -4.63 -47.91 -21.52
CA THR A 299 -4.79 -48.43 -20.15
C THR A 299 -4.40 -47.36 -19.14
N VAL A 300 -5.36 -46.93 -18.31
CA VAL A 300 -5.19 -45.82 -17.35
C VAL A 300 -4.64 -46.36 -16.03
N ASN A 301 -3.36 -46.08 -15.71
CA ASN A 301 -2.78 -46.34 -14.39
C ASN A 301 -3.15 -45.20 -13.42
N VAL A 302 -4.30 -45.31 -12.75
CA VAL A 302 -4.77 -44.33 -11.76
C VAL A 302 -3.90 -44.34 -10.50
N PHE A 303 -3.58 -43.17 -9.93
CA PHE A 303 -2.87 -43.07 -8.66
C PHE A 303 -3.82 -43.27 -7.47
N VAL A 304 -4.06 -44.53 -7.15
CA VAL A 304 -5.03 -44.99 -6.13
C VAL A 304 -4.71 -44.48 -4.71
N LYS A 305 -3.42 -44.34 -4.38
CA LYS A 305 -2.97 -43.92 -3.04
C LYS A 305 -3.52 -42.55 -2.62
N GLY A 306 -3.78 -41.63 -3.54
CA GLY A 306 -4.38 -40.33 -3.22
C GLY A 306 -5.78 -40.46 -2.60
N PHE A 307 -6.61 -41.37 -3.13
CA PHE A 307 -7.94 -41.66 -2.61
C PHE A 307 -7.86 -42.28 -1.21
N ALA A 308 -6.92 -43.21 -0.99
CA ALA A 308 -6.71 -43.82 0.31
C ALA A 308 -6.33 -42.78 1.37
N ARG A 309 -5.38 -41.88 1.06
CA ARG A 309 -4.95 -40.82 1.99
C ARG A 309 -6.09 -39.87 2.35
N LYS A 310 -6.90 -39.44 1.37
CA LYS A 310 -8.11 -38.62 1.62
C LYS A 310 -9.13 -39.36 2.47
N GLY A 311 -9.41 -40.61 2.15
CA GLY A 311 -10.39 -41.42 2.87
C GLY A 311 -10.02 -41.62 4.34
N PHE A 312 -8.77 -42.01 4.62
CA PHE A 312 -8.30 -42.16 6.00
C PHE A 312 -8.22 -40.83 6.77
N ALA A 313 -7.89 -39.73 6.08
CA ALA A 313 -7.93 -38.41 6.69
C ALA A 313 -9.37 -38.02 7.09
N LEU A 314 -10.35 -38.23 6.20
CA LEU A 314 -11.77 -38.00 6.50
C LEU A 314 -12.30 -38.90 7.62
N MET A 315 -11.79 -40.13 7.73
CA MET A 315 -12.09 -41.02 8.86
C MET A 315 -11.55 -40.46 10.18
N GLY A 316 -10.31 -39.99 10.21
CA GLY A 316 -9.72 -39.34 11.39
C GLY A 316 -10.45 -38.07 11.80
N MET A 317 -10.98 -37.31 10.82
CA MET A 317 -11.84 -36.14 11.04
C MET A 317 -13.30 -36.50 11.41
N ARG A 318 -13.61 -37.77 11.66
CA ARG A 318 -14.98 -38.26 11.98
C ARG A 318 -16.03 -37.89 10.93
N ARG A 319 -15.65 -37.93 9.64
CA ARG A 319 -16.53 -37.70 8.48
C ARG A 319 -16.68 -38.96 7.63
N PRO A 320 -17.23 -40.06 8.18
CA PRO A 320 -17.17 -41.37 7.54
C PRO A 320 -18.01 -41.46 6.26
N LYS A 321 -19.08 -40.64 6.12
CA LYS A 321 -19.88 -40.54 4.86
C LYS A 321 -19.05 -40.02 3.68
N LEU A 322 -18.24 -38.99 3.90
CA LEU A 322 -17.36 -38.44 2.87
C LEU A 322 -16.19 -39.38 2.59
N ALA A 323 -15.64 -40.00 3.64
CA ALA A 323 -14.59 -41.01 3.50
C ALA A 323 -15.05 -42.17 2.60
N LYS A 324 -16.28 -42.67 2.82
CA LYS A 324 -16.92 -43.70 2.00
C LYS A 324 -16.93 -43.34 0.51
N ILE A 325 -17.38 -42.12 0.16
CA ILE A 325 -17.41 -41.66 -1.23
C ILE A 325 -16.00 -41.66 -1.84
N GLU A 326 -15.00 -41.20 -1.11
CA GLU A 326 -13.61 -41.19 -1.60
C GLU A 326 -13.05 -42.61 -1.80
N PHE A 327 -13.33 -43.55 -0.88
CA PHE A 327 -12.93 -44.94 -1.03
C PHE A 327 -13.66 -45.62 -2.20
N GLU A 328 -14.97 -45.38 -2.38
CA GLU A 328 -15.75 -45.87 -3.52
C GLU A 328 -15.23 -45.33 -4.85
N ASN A 329 -14.92 -44.03 -4.93
CA ASN A 329 -14.33 -43.43 -6.12
C ASN A 329 -12.96 -44.04 -6.44
N GLY A 330 -12.14 -44.33 -5.42
CA GLY A 330 -10.87 -45.03 -5.59
C GLY A 330 -11.04 -46.48 -6.07
N LEU A 331 -12.01 -47.20 -5.51
CA LEU A 331 -12.31 -48.60 -5.86
C LEU A 331 -12.94 -48.73 -7.25
N ALA A 332 -13.73 -47.75 -7.68
CA ALA A 332 -14.23 -47.69 -9.05
C ALA A 332 -13.09 -47.64 -10.07
N MET A 333 -11.95 -47.05 -9.69
CA MET A 333 -10.76 -46.97 -10.53
C MET A 333 -9.80 -48.15 -10.35
N SER A 334 -9.70 -48.71 -9.14
CA SER A 334 -8.89 -49.89 -8.83
C SER A 334 -9.64 -50.87 -7.92
N PRO A 335 -10.45 -51.78 -8.49
CA PRO A 335 -11.35 -52.64 -7.71
C PRO A 335 -10.66 -53.66 -6.78
N LYS A 336 -9.35 -53.91 -6.99
CA LYS A 336 -8.57 -54.91 -6.24
C LYS A 336 -7.68 -54.30 -5.15
N ASP A 337 -7.77 -53.01 -4.89
CA ASP A 337 -6.92 -52.35 -3.88
C ASP A 337 -7.40 -52.66 -2.45
N GLU A 338 -6.58 -53.40 -1.69
CA GLU A 338 -6.93 -53.86 -0.35
C GLU A 338 -6.95 -52.72 0.70
N GLU A 339 -6.15 -51.66 0.50
CA GLU A 339 -6.10 -50.51 1.40
C GLU A 339 -7.41 -49.69 1.33
N LEU A 340 -7.95 -49.50 0.12
CA LEU A 340 -9.25 -48.85 -0.07
C LEU A 340 -10.43 -49.69 0.40
N LYS A 341 -10.41 -51.02 0.19
CA LYS A 341 -11.47 -51.92 0.69
C LYS A 341 -11.57 -51.86 2.21
N ARG A 342 -10.43 -51.94 2.89
CA ARG A 342 -10.36 -51.81 4.36
C ARG A 342 -10.92 -50.46 4.81
N GLY A 343 -10.50 -49.37 4.17
CA GLY A 343 -11.00 -48.03 4.48
C GLY A 343 -12.52 -47.88 4.26
N LEU A 344 -13.07 -48.50 3.20
CA LEU A 344 -14.51 -48.51 2.92
C LEU A 344 -15.30 -49.29 3.99
N GLU A 345 -14.78 -50.43 4.44
CA GLU A 345 -15.38 -51.22 5.53
C GLU A 345 -15.39 -50.43 6.84
N GLU A 346 -14.26 -49.84 7.22
CA GLU A 346 -14.13 -48.98 8.42
C GLU A 346 -15.10 -47.78 8.35
N ALA A 347 -15.19 -47.10 7.20
CA ALA A 347 -16.11 -45.99 6.98
C ALA A 347 -17.57 -46.43 7.08
N THR A 348 -17.91 -47.59 6.51
CA THR A 348 -19.28 -48.13 6.55
C THR A 348 -19.67 -48.50 7.98
N GLN A 349 -18.76 -49.12 8.75
CA GLN A 349 -18.98 -49.43 10.17
C GLN A 349 -19.16 -48.15 11.01
N ALA A 350 -18.34 -47.12 10.78
CA ALA A 350 -18.47 -45.83 11.46
C ALA A 350 -19.80 -45.12 11.13
N ILE A 351 -20.28 -45.18 9.88
CA ILE A 351 -21.62 -44.66 9.50
C ILE A 351 -22.73 -45.44 10.22
N ILE A 352 -22.65 -46.77 10.26
CA ILE A 352 -23.64 -47.61 10.95
C ILE A 352 -23.68 -47.26 12.45
N HIS A 353 -22.51 -47.08 13.06
CA HIS A 353 -22.39 -46.65 14.45
C HIS A 353 -23.00 -45.24 14.66
N ASP A 354 -22.68 -44.25 13.82
CA ASP A 354 -23.25 -42.90 13.92
C ASP A 354 -24.77 -42.87 13.74
N LEU A 355 -25.31 -43.73 12.87
CA LEU A 355 -26.76 -43.91 12.69
C LEU A 355 -27.40 -44.56 13.92
N TYR A 356 -26.75 -45.54 14.53
CA TYR A 356 -27.21 -46.21 15.74
C TYR A 356 -27.23 -45.27 16.96
N VAL A 357 -26.26 -44.35 17.05
CA VAL A 357 -26.12 -43.37 18.15
C VAL A 357 -26.91 -42.07 17.89
N GLY A 358 -27.63 -41.97 16.76
CA GLY A 358 -28.55 -40.86 16.48
C GLY A 358 -27.88 -39.55 16.02
N ARG A 359 -26.59 -39.57 15.65
CA ARG A 359 -25.86 -38.38 15.14
C ARG A 359 -26.17 -38.01 13.68
N GLY A 360 -27.22 -38.61 13.08
CA GLY A 360 -27.44 -38.63 11.63
C GLY A 360 -28.46 -37.64 11.04
N LYS A 361 -28.92 -36.61 11.75
CA LYS A 361 -29.90 -35.63 11.23
C LYS A 361 -29.23 -34.32 10.76
N GLU A 362 -28.55 -34.34 9.62
CA GLU A 362 -28.15 -33.10 8.93
C GLU A 362 -28.45 -33.14 7.43
N LYS A 363 -28.91 -32.01 6.92
CA LYS A 363 -29.41 -31.77 5.56
C LYS A 363 -28.28 -31.88 4.54
N GLN A 364 -28.44 -32.77 3.56
CA GLN A 364 -27.63 -32.75 2.33
C GLN A 364 -27.95 -31.47 1.54
N TYR A 365 -27.01 -30.55 1.47
CA TYR A 365 -26.99 -29.55 0.39
C TYR A 365 -26.44 -30.22 -0.86
N ALA A 366 -27.27 -30.36 -1.88
CA ALA A 366 -26.84 -30.75 -3.22
C ALA A 366 -26.03 -29.58 -3.80
N LEU A 367 -24.74 -29.78 -4.04
CA LEU A 367 -23.95 -28.90 -4.90
C LEU A 367 -23.87 -29.52 -6.31
N PRO A 368 -24.03 -28.71 -7.37
CA PRO A 368 -23.83 -29.17 -8.74
C PRO A 368 -22.35 -29.46 -9.01
N SER A 369 -22.10 -30.35 -9.96
CA SER A 369 -20.77 -30.76 -10.40
C SER A 369 -19.93 -29.56 -10.86
N CYS A 370 -18.71 -29.44 -10.33
CA CYS A 370 -17.67 -28.58 -10.89
C CYS A 370 -17.35 -29.04 -12.32
N GLY A 371 -17.67 -28.20 -13.31
CA GLY A 371 -17.32 -28.45 -14.70
C GLY A 371 -15.81 -28.36 -14.90
N LYS A 372 -15.22 -29.38 -15.54
CA LYS A 372 -13.79 -29.36 -15.91
C LYS A 372 -13.57 -28.43 -17.10
N THR A 373 -12.68 -27.46 -16.96
CA THR A 373 -12.00 -26.82 -18.10
C THR A 373 -10.60 -27.41 -18.25
N SER A 374 -10.36 -28.01 -19.42
CA SER A 374 -9.02 -28.40 -19.86
C SER A 374 -8.33 -27.16 -20.41
N GLU A 375 -7.29 -26.67 -19.75
CA GLU A 375 -6.39 -25.68 -20.36
C GLU A 375 -5.00 -26.26 -20.61
N ARG A 376 -4.51 -26.06 -21.84
CA ARG A 376 -3.16 -26.44 -22.30
C ARG A 376 -2.09 -25.58 -21.62
N ILE A 377 -0.89 -26.14 -21.51
CA ILE A 377 0.38 -25.60 -20.93
C ILE A 377 0.73 -24.13 -21.29
N SER A 378 0.10 -23.51 -22.30
CA SER A 378 0.13 -22.05 -22.53
C SER A 378 -0.52 -21.19 -21.42
N SER A 379 -1.19 -21.81 -20.45
CA SER A 379 -1.87 -21.19 -19.31
C SER A 379 -0.96 -20.91 -18.11
N LEU A 380 0.33 -21.26 -18.13
CA LEU A 380 1.25 -20.81 -17.09
C LEU A 380 1.38 -19.27 -17.13
N PRO A 381 1.13 -18.53 -16.03
CA PRO A 381 1.11 -17.06 -16.00
C PRO A 381 2.41 -16.42 -16.52
N TYR A 382 3.53 -17.12 -16.36
CA TYR A 382 4.87 -16.63 -16.67
C TYR A 382 5.31 -16.80 -18.14
N SER A 383 4.52 -17.49 -18.97
CA SER A 383 4.95 -17.95 -20.31
C SER A 383 4.38 -17.16 -21.49
N ALA A 384 3.41 -16.27 -21.28
CA ALA A 384 2.89 -15.47 -22.39
C ALA A 384 3.84 -14.31 -22.74
N PRO A 385 4.12 -14.10 -24.03
CA PRO A 385 4.77 -12.88 -24.49
C PRO A 385 3.97 -11.63 -24.13
N LEU A 386 4.65 -10.55 -23.77
CA LEU A 386 4.02 -9.28 -23.37
C LEU A 386 3.10 -8.69 -24.46
N HIS A 387 3.34 -8.96 -25.75
CA HIS A 387 2.47 -8.50 -26.84
C HIS A 387 1.05 -9.10 -26.80
N ARG A 388 0.82 -10.17 -26.02
CA ARG A 388 -0.52 -10.73 -25.77
C ARG A 388 -1.21 -10.11 -24.55
N VAL A 389 -0.46 -9.36 -23.76
CA VAL A 389 -0.90 -8.64 -22.57
C VAL A 389 -1.12 -7.20 -23.03
N HIS A 390 -2.32 -6.93 -23.54
CA HIS A 390 -2.71 -5.60 -23.97
C HIS A 390 -4.15 -5.33 -23.53
N PRO A 391 -4.44 -4.17 -22.91
CA PRO A 391 -5.80 -3.78 -22.61
C PRO A 391 -6.49 -3.38 -23.92
N ARG A 392 -7.51 -4.13 -24.36
CA ARG A 392 -8.30 -3.73 -25.54
C ARG A 392 -9.18 -2.52 -25.20
N ASP A 393 -9.68 -2.44 -23.97
CA ASP A 393 -10.44 -1.30 -23.43
C ASP A 393 -10.29 -1.21 -21.91
N MET A 394 -9.06 -1.21 -21.37
CA MET A 394 -8.77 -1.37 -19.93
C MET A 394 -9.21 -2.69 -19.27
N LEU A 395 -9.90 -3.57 -20.00
CA LEU A 395 -10.03 -4.99 -19.68
C LEU A 395 -9.01 -5.81 -20.49
N PRO A 396 -7.88 -6.19 -19.89
CA PRO A 396 -6.91 -7.06 -20.55
C PRO A 396 -7.43 -8.49 -20.69
N ASN A 397 -7.18 -9.07 -21.87
CA ASN A 397 -7.50 -10.47 -22.20
C ASN A 397 -6.64 -11.48 -21.41
N LYS A 398 -5.42 -11.09 -21.07
CA LYS A 398 -4.49 -11.86 -20.25
C LYS A 398 -3.85 -10.94 -19.23
N LEU A 399 -3.85 -11.35 -17.96
CA LEU A 399 -3.35 -10.52 -16.86
C LEU A 399 -1.81 -10.42 -16.89
N LEU A 400 -1.31 -9.21 -16.70
CA LEU A 400 0.11 -8.93 -16.48
C LEU A 400 0.49 -9.40 -15.09
N THR A 401 1.36 -10.39 -15.00
CA THR A 401 1.85 -10.86 -13.70
C THR A 401 2.83 -9.87 -13.08
N PRO A 402 2.92 -9.81 -11.74
CA PRO A 402 3.93 -8.98 -11.09
C PRO A 402 5.37 -9.31 -11.52
N PHE A 403 5.68 -10.60 -11.70
CA PHE A 403 6.98 -11.04 -12.21
C PHE A 403 7.28 -10.47 -13.60
N GLN A 404 6.30 -10.44 -14.51
CA GLN A 404 6.49 -9.82 -15.83
C GLN A 404 6.70 -8.31 -15.71
N ALA A 405 5.90 -7.62 -14.89
CA ALA A 405 6.04 -6.19 -14.67
C ALA A 405 7.43 -5.82 -14.10
N GLU A 406 7.98 -6.63 -13.19
CA GLU A 406 9.30 -6.40 -12.57
C GLU A 406 10.48 -6.65 -13.52
N ASN A 407 10.30 -7.51 -14.53
CA ASN A 407 11.37 -7.93 -15.44
C ASN A 407 11.30 -7.28 -16.82
N ASP A 408 10.17 -6.66 -17.17
CA ASP A 408 10.02 -5.92 -18.42
C ASP A 408 10.69 -4.55 -18.36
N HIS A 409 11.55 -4.25 -19.33
CA HIS A 409 12.35 -3.02 -19.30
C HIS A 409 11.56 -1.74 -19.57
N HIS A 410 10.35 -1.83 -20.15
CA HIS A 410 9.49 -0.67 -20.40
C HIS A 410 8.60 -0.38 -19.18
N LEU A 411 8.06 -1.42 -18.54
CA LEU A 411 7.11 -1.27 -17.44
C LEU A 411 7.74 -1.22 -16.05
N LYS A 412 8.92 -1.85 -15.86
CA LYS A 412 9.54 -2.03 -14.54
C LYS A 412 9.67 -0.73 -13.75
N ASP A 413 10.16 0.32 -14.38
CA ASP A 413 10.39 1.60 -13.68
C ASP A 413 9.06 2.23 -13.25
N THR A 414 8.06 2.23 -14.13
CA THR A 414 6.71 2.73 -13.85
C THR A 414 6.04 1.93 -12.74
N TYR A 415 6.11 0.59 -12.83
CA TYR A 415 5.58 -0.32 -11.81
C TYR A 415 6.25 -0.10 -10.43
N ASN A 416 7.58 -0.02 -10.39
CA ASN A 416 8.31 0.20 -9.15
C ASN A 416 8.02 1.58 -8.55
N TYR A 417 7.96 2.62 -9.39
CA TYR A 417 7.60 3.96 -8.96
C TYR A 417 6.21 3.96 -8.32
N MET A 418 5.21 3.38 -8.98
CA MET A 418 3.83 3.28 -8.47
C MET A 418 3.76 2.49 -7.16
N THR A 419 4.50 1.38 -7.06
CA THR A 419 4.57 0.56 -5.84
C THR A 419 5.08 1.37 -4.64
N ILE A 420 6.13 2.18 -4.83
CA ILE A 420 6.71 3.01 -3.77
C ILE A 420 5.79 4.19 -3.43
N GLN A 421 5.20 4.86 -4.44
CA GLN A 421 4.28 5.97 -4.22
C GLN A 421 3.03 5.54 -3.45
N ALA A 422 2.51 4.34 -3.72
CA ALA A 422 1.37 3.79 -3.00
C ALA A 422 1.78 3.27 -1.60
N ASP A 423 2.96 2.67 -1.42
CA ASP A 423 3.51 2.32 -0.08
C ASP A 423 3.47 3.54 0.86
N ILE A 424 3.81 4.73 0.38
CA ILE A 424 3.84 5.96 1.16
C ILE A 424 2.43 6.50 1.50
N ARG A 425 1.46 6.34 0.58
CA ARG A 425 0.13 6.95 0.69
C ARG A 425 -0.89 6.08 1.41
N VAL A 426 -0.83 4.77 1.24
CA VAL A 426 -1.82 3.83 1.76
C VAL A 426 -1.95 3.90 3.30
N PRO A 427 -0.87 4.01 4.11
CA PRO A 427 -1.00 4.17 5.56
C PRO A 427 -1.85 5.37 5.98
N LYS A 428 -1.70 6.53 5.32
CA LYS A 428 -2.51 7.73 5.62
C LYS A 428 -3.99 7.49 5.34
N ARG A 429 -4.31 6.82 4.23
CA ARG A 429 -5.71 6.52 3.86
C ARG A 429 -6.32 5.47 4.77
N HIS A 430 -5.52 4.56 5.31
CA HIS A 430 -6.00 3.50 6.20
C HIS A 430 -6.62 4.04 7.50
N PHE A 431 -6.34 5.29 7.91
CA PHE A 431 -7.08 5.92 9.01
C PHE A 431 -8.59 5.99 8.77
N SER A 432 -9.02 6.23 7.53
CA SER A 432 -10.47 6.23 7.20
C SER A 432 -11.13 4.87 7.46
N VAL A 433 -10.40 3.77 7.23
CA VAL A 433 -10.87 2.41 7.52
C VAL A 433 -10.95 2.18 9.04
N LEU A 434 -9.98 2.68 9.80
CA LEU A 434 -9.97 2.60 11.26
C LEU A 434 -11.06 3.47 11.92
N HIS A 435 -11.51 4.54 11.26
CA HIS A 435 -12.56 5.42 11.77
C HIS A 435 -13.96 5.00 11.34
N ASP A 436 -14.08 4.14 10.32
CA ASP A 436 -15.35 3.60 9.83
C ASP A 436 -15.96 2.60 10.81
N GLU A 437 -16.86 3.09 11.68
CA GLU A 437 -17.53 2.28 12.70
C GLU A 437 -18.40 1.18 12.12
N VAL A 438 -19.13 1.46 11.04
CA VAL A 438 -20.00 0.47 10.39
C VAL A 438 -19.19 -0.69 9.85
N ARG A 439 -18.10 -0.42 9.13
CA ARG A 439 -17.23 -1.48 8.60
C ARG A 439 -16.64 -2.29 9.75
N ARG A 440 -16.06 -1.63 10.75
CA ARG A 440 -15.40 -2.31 11.87
C ARG A 440 -16.36 -3.16 12.69
N SER A 441 -17.57 -2.67 12.99
CA SER A 441 -18.57 -3.43 13.76
C SER A 441 -19.02 -4.68 13.02
N LYS A 442 -19.24 -4.58 11.70
CA LYS A 442 -19.65 -5.71 10.85
C LYS A 442 -18.54 -6.75 10.73
N TYR A 443 -17.28 -6.33 10.53
CA TYR A 443 -16.14 -7.23 10.51
C TYR A 443 -15.92 -7.91 11.86
N SER A 444 -16.00 -7.17 12.96
CA SER A 444 -15.90 -7.72 14.32
C SER A 444 -16.95 -8.82 14.55
N ALA A 445 -18.22 -8.54 14.22
CA ALA A 445 -19.30 -9.52 14.34
C ALA A 445 -19.10 -10.75 13.43
N ALA A 446 -18.65 -10.55 12.19
CA ALA A 446 -18.40 -11.64 11.24
C ALA A 446 -17.24 -12.54 11.68
N ILE A 447 -16.14 -11.94 12.13
CA ILE A 447 -14.97 -12.66 12.65
C ILE A 447 -15.35 -13.48 13.88
N HIS A 448 -16.10 -12.87 14.81
CA HIS A 448 -16.60 -13.55 15.99
C HIS A 448 -17.46 -14.77 15.62
N ARG A 449 -18.45 -14.59 14.74
CA ARG A 449 -19.34 -15.67 14.27
C ARG A 449 -18.57 -16.81 13.60
N ALA A 450 -17.57 -16.50 12.78
CA ALA A 450 -16.76 -17.52 12.12
C ALA A 450 -15.94 -18.35 13.10
N ILE A 451 -15.35 -17.70 14.12
CA ILE A 451 -14.58 -18.39 15.16
C ILE A 451 -15.50 -19.23 16.05
N GLU A 452 -16.67 -18.70 16.42
CA GLU A 452 -17.67 -19.47 17.17
C GLU A 452 -18.12 -20.73 16.43
N LYS A 453 -18.31 -20.66 15.11
CA LYS A 453 -18.63 -21.85 14.30
C LYS A 453 -17.52 -22.89 14.33
N MET A 454 -16.24 -22.48 14.24
CA MET A 454 -15.12 -23.42 14.35
C MET A 454 -15.08 -24.10 15.73
N HIS A 455 -15.24 -23.32 16.80
CA HIS A 455 -15.26 -23.87 18.16
C HIS A 455 -16.49 -24.76 18.41
N GLY A 456 -17.65 -24.42 17.86
CA GLY A 456 -18.86 -25.24 17.91
C GLY A 456 -18.68 -26.61 17.25
N ASP A 457 -17.86 -26.67 16.20
CA ASP A 457 -17.45 -27.92 15.53
C ASP A 457 -16.30 -28.65 16.24
N ALA A 458 -15.86 -28.17 17.42
CA ALA A 458 -14.67 -28.63 18.14
C ALA A 458 -13.40 -28.61 17.26
N LYS A 459 -13.19 -27.51 16.53
CA LYS A 459 -12.00 -27.26 15.71
C LYS A 459 -11.27 -26.01 16.18
N ASP A 460 -9.94 -26.05 16.15
CA ASP A 460 -9.10 -24.86 16.31
C ASP A 460 -9.38 -23.84 15.20
N ALA A 461 -9.65 -22.58 15.57
CA ALA A 461 -9.77 -21.49 14.60
C ALA A 461 -8.38 -21.03 14.09
N ARG A 462 -8.02 -21.39 12.85
CA ARG A 462 -6.78 -21.00 12.18
C ARG A 462 -7.07 -20.01 11.07
N VAL A 463 -6.62 -18.77 11.25
CA VAL A 463 -7.04 -17.64 10.42
C VAL A 463 -5.93 -17.20 9.47
N LEU A 464 -6.28 -17.05 8.19
CA LEU A 464 -5.48 -16.32 7.20
C LEU A 464 -6.12 -14.94 7.02
N ASN A 465 -5.43 -13.87 7.40
CA ASN A 465 -5.89 -12.49 7.18
C ASN A 465 -5.12 -11.87 6.01
N ILE A 466 -5.77 -11.74 4.86
CA ILE A 466 -5.24 -11.14 3.64
C ILE A 466 -5.60 -9.66 3.59
N GLY A 467 -4.59 -8.80 3.48
CA GLY A 467 -4.77 -7.34 3.54
C GLY A 467 -4.95 -6.87 4.97
N CYS A 468 -4.06 -7.28 5.88
CA CYS A 468 -4.28 -7.05 7.31
C CYS A 468 -4.20 -5.58 7.75
N GLY A 469 -3.76 -4.65 6.89
CA GLY A 469 -3.81 -3.23 7.16
C GLY A 469 -2.91 -2.81 8.31
N ALA A 470 -3.46 -2.08 9.29
CA ALA A 470 -2.80 -1.78 10.56
C ALA A 470 -2.96 -2.90 11.62
N GLY A 471 -3.60 -4.02 11.28
CA GLY A 471 -3.68 -5.21 12.13
C GLY A 471 -4.99 -5.37 12.93
N LEU A 472 -5.99 -4.51 12.72
CA LEU A 472 -7.24 -4.56 13.52
C LEU A 472 -7.97 -5.90 13.41
N ASN A 473 -8.27 -6.38 12.20
CA ASN A 473 -8.95 -7.66 11.99
C ASN A 473 -8.14 -8.85 12.53
N THR A 474 -6.81 -8.76 12.50
CA THR A 474 -5.90 -9.75 13.11
C THR A 474 -6.07 -9.80 14.63
N MET A 475 -6.08 -8.63 15.28
CA MET A 475 -6.28 -8.54 16.73
C MET A 475 -7.69 -8.95 17.15
N LEU A 476 -8.72 -8.60 16.36
CA LEU A 476 -10.09 -9.08 16.59
C LEU A 476 -10.17 -10.61 16.53
N ALA A 477 -9.56 -11.24 15.52
CA ALA A 477 -9.50 -12.70 15.44
C ALA A 477 -8.83 -13.31 16.68
N LEU A 478 -7.69 -12.78 17.10
CA LEU A 478 -6.98 -13.25 18.30
C LEU A 478 -7.81 -13.07 19.58
N LYS A 479 -8.46 -11.91 19.74
CA LYS A 479 -9.34 -11.60 20.87
C LYS A 479 -10.54 -12.54 20.97
N HIS A 480 -11.10 -12.96 19.84
CA HIS A 480 -12.21 -13.92 19.79
C HIS A 480 -11.76 -15.39 19.93
N GLY A 481 -10.47 -15.65 20.17
CA GLY A 481 -9.96 -16.99 20.45
C GLY A 481 -9.38 -17.71 19.24
N ALA A 482 -9.01 -17.01 18.17
CA ALA A 482 -8.25 -17.63 17.09
C ALA A 482 -6.95 -18.23 17.63
N HIS A 483 -6.73 -19.51 17.32
CA HIS A 483 -5.57 -20.27 17.77
C HIS A 483 -4.26 -19.71 17.22
N HIS A 484 -4.27 -19.43 15.91
CA HIS A 484 -3.13 -18.85 15.20
C HIS A 484 -3.63 -18.02 14.02
N VAL A 485 -3.01 -16.85 13.81
CA VAL A 485 -3.33 -15.96 12.70
C VAL A 485 -2.11 -15.71 11.83
N THR A 486 -2.18 -16.04 10.53
CA THR A 486 -1.21 -15.54 9.55
C THR A 486 -1.76 -14.28 8.90
N ALA A 487 -1.15 -13.14 9.19
CA ALA A 487 -1.54 -11.83 8.67
C ALA A 487 -0.62 -11.46 7.51
N THR A 488 -1.15 -11.33 6.29
CA THR A 488 -0.37 -10.92 5.12
C THR A 488 -0.76 -9.52 4.66
N GLU A 489 0.26 -8.73 4.36
CA GLU A 489 0.10 -7.37 3.88
C GLU A 489 1.10 -7.12 2.76
N ARG A 490 0.62 -6.59 1.64
CA ARG A 490 1.49 -6.23 0.53
C ARG A 490 2.29 -4.99 0.89
N TRP A 491 1.71 -3.98 1.54
CA TRP A 491 2.29 -2.64 1.74
C TRP A 491 3.30 -2.65 2.89
N LEU A 492 4.53 -2.19 2.65
CA LEU A 492 5.64 -2.38 3.61
C LEU A 492 5.33 -1.73 4.95
N TYR A 493 4.85 -0.49 4.89
CA TYR A 493 4.62 0.31 6.07
C TYR A 493 3.36 -0.08 6.84
N LEU A 494 2.36 -0.67 6.17
CA LEU A 494 1.22 -1.30 6.84
C LEU A 494 1.63 -2.63 7.50
N ALA A 495 2.47 -3.45 6.85
CA ALA A 495 2.99 -4.67 7.48
C ALA A 495 3.81 -4.36 8.74
N MET A 496 4.65 -3.31 8.68
CA MET A 496 5.38 -2.81 9.85
C MET A 496 4.43 -2.28 10.93
N ALA A 497 3.42 -1.49 10.55
CA ALA A 497 2.40 -0.99 11.47
C ALA A 497 1.65 -2.12 12.17
N THR A 498 1.22 -3.14 11.42
CA THR A 498 0.56 -4.34 11.98
C THR A 498 1.46 -4.99 13.03
N LYS A 499 2.74 -5.21 12.73
CA LYS A 499 3.66 -5.83 13.68
C LYS A 499 3.82 -5.00 14.96
N GLU A 500 3.98 -3.69 14.84
CA GLU A 500 4.12 -2.80 15.99
C GLU A 500 2.84 -2.76 16.83
N ASN A 501 1.67 -2.67 16.20
CA ASN A 501 0.39 -2.64 16.89
C ASN A 501 0.11 -3.97 17.62
N LEU A 502 0.44 -5.12 17.02
CA LEU A 502 0.32 -6.43 17.67
C LEU A 502 1.19 -6.51 18.93
N LEU A 503 2.44 -6.04 18.86
CA LEU A 503 3.36 -6.01 20.00
C LEU A 503 2.85 -5.08 21.12
N ASN A 504 2.34 -3.90 20.77
CA ASN A 504 1.78 -2.96 21.75
C ASN A 504 0.55 -3.52 22.49
N ASN A 505 -0.17 -4.45 21.86
CA ASN A 505 -1.33 -5.11 22.45
C ASN A 505 -0.98 -6.48 23.08
N GLY A 506 0.32 -6.78 23.25
CA GLY A 506 0.78 -7.97 23.95
C GLY A 506 0.64 -9.28 23.17
N TYR A 507 0.51 -9.23 21.85
CA TYR A 507 0.53 -10.42 20.99
C TYR A 507 1.95 -10.76 20.57
N SER A 508 2.36 -12.01 20.76
CA SER A 508 3.69 -12.51 20.40
C SER A 508 3.71 -13.17 19.02
N ASP A 509 4.91 -13.32 18.46
CA ASP A 509 5.15 -14.00 17.17
C ASP A 509 4.70 -15.50 17.20
N ASP A 510 4.41 -16.08 18.37
CA ASP A 510 3.86 -17.44 18.51
C ASP A 510 2.36 -17.52 18.19
N GLN A 511 1.60 -16.43 18.40
CA GLN A 511 0.16 -16.37 18.13
C GLN A 511 -0.15 -15.84 16.73
N VAL A 512 0.76 -15.04 16.19
CA VAL A 512 0.55 -14.33 14.93
C VAL A 512 1.83 -14.23 14.12
N LYS A 513 1.72 -14.47 12.82
CA LYS A 513 2.81 -14.25 11.87
C LYS A 513 2.43 -13.18 10.87
N VAL A 514 3.16 -12.06 10.89
CA VAL A 514 3.01 -10.97 9.91
C VAL A 514 3.93 -11.21 8.71
N VAL A 515 3.35 -11.25 7.51
CA VAL A 515 4.03 -11.55 6.25
C VAL A 515 3.91 -10.36 5.30
N TYR A 516 5.05 -9.73 5.00
CA TYR A 516 5.14 -8.70 3.96
C TYR A 516 5.30 -9.33 2.57
N LYS A 517 4.19 -9.66 1.90
CA LYS A 517 4.15 -10.25 0.55
C LYS A 517 2.84 -9.91 -0.17
N ARG A 518 2.88 -9.97 -1.50
CA ARG A 518 1.66 -10.03 -2.31
C ARG A 518 0.88 -11.29 -1.96
N PRO A 519 -0.47 -11.27 -1.94
CA PRO A 519 -1.28 -12.45 -1.63
C PRO A 519 -0.88 -13.70 -2.44
N THR A 520 -0.61 -13.55 -3.73
CA THR A 520 -0.21 -14.66 -4.63
C THR A 520 1.20 -15.20 -4.40
N ASP A 521 2.04 -14.48 -3.64
CA ASP A 521 3.40 -14.90 -3.34
C ASP A 521 3.51 -15.63 -2.00
N VAL A 522 2.43 -15.65 -1.22
CA VAL A 522 2.36 -16.35 0.07
C VAL A 522 2.40 -17.85 -0.18
N ALA A 523 3.31 -18.55 0.49
CA ALA A 523 3.49 -19.99 0.31
C ALA A 523 3.23 -20.77 1.61
N LEU A 524 2.54 -21.90 1.48
CA LEU A 524 2.35 -22.88 2.55
C LEU A 524 3.70 -23.43 3.03
N LEU A 525 3.79 -23.74 4.32
CA LEU A 525 4.97 -24.12 5.08
C LEU A 525 6.11 -23.10 5.11
N ARG A 526 6.09 -22.01 4.33
CA ARG A 526 7.12 -20.96 4.39
C ARG A 526 6.58 -19.73 5.10
N ASP A 527 5.44 -19.25 4.62
CA ASP A 527 4.79 -18.03 5.09
C ASP A 527 3.62 -18.42 5.97
N VAL A 528 2.69 -19.21 5.44
CA VAL A 528 1.59 -19.84 6.17
C VAL A 528 2.09 -21.18 6.72
N PRO A 529 2.27 -21.33 8.04
CA PRO A 529 2.85 -22.55 8.58
C PRO A 529 2.00 -23.80 8.34
N ILE A 530 0.69 -23.64 8.27
CA ILE A 530 -0.30 -24.71 8.13
C ILE A 530 -1.58 -24.19 7.51
N SER A 531 -2.34 -25.05 6.84
CA SER A 531 -3.57 -24.62 6.15
C SER A 531 -4.60 -24.04 7.13
N CYS A 532 -5.14 -22.88 6.78
CA CYS A 532 -6.13 -22.17 7.58
C CYS A 532 -7.56 -22.65 7.25
N ASN A 533 -8.46 -22.56 8.22
CA ASN A 533 -9.89 -22.88 8.06
C ASN A 533 -10.80 -21.64 8.12
N ILE A 534 -10.24 -20.46 8.36
CA ILE A 534 -10.91 -19.17 8.19
C ILE A 534 -10.01 -18.28 7.33
N CYS A 535 -10.58 -17.60 6.33
CA CYS A 535 -9.91 -16.59 5.53
C CYS A 535 -10.66 -15.26 5.66
N ILE A 536 -9.97 -14.25 6.19
CA ILE A 536 -10.43 -12.86 6.19
C ILE A 536 -9.74 -12.17 5.01
N CYS A 537 -10.49 -11.70 4.04
CA CYS A 537 -9.98 -10.99 2.88
C CYS A 537 -10.50 -9.55 2.87
N ASP A 538 -9.67 -8.63 3.32
CA ASP A 538 -9.99 -7.19 3.37
C ASP A 538 -9.34 -6.43 2.19
N VAL A 539 -9.32 -7.06 1.01
CA VAL A 539 -8.65 -6.57 -0.21
C VAL A 539 -9.69 -6.30 -1.31
N PHE A 540 -10.56 -5.33 -1.07
CA PHE A 540 -11.55 -4.82 -2.03
C PHE A 540 -11.54 -3.29 -2.05
N ASP A 541 -12.23 -2.71 -3.03
CA ASP A 541 -12.36 -1.27 -3.23
C ASP A 541 -13.79 -0.91 -3.69
N ASP A 542 -14.04 0.36 -4.01
CA ASP A 542 -15.37 0.86 -4.41
C ASP A 542 -15.97 0.12 -5.63
N GLY A 543 -15.13 -0.43 -6.51
CA GLY A 543 -15.57 -1.29 -7.62
C GLY A 543 -15.34 -2.78 -7.39
N LEU A 544 -15.17 -3.21 -6.13
CA LEU A 544 -15.00 -4.59 -5.65
C LEU A 544 -13.70 -5.31 -6.06
N LEU A 545 -13.38 -5.36 -7.36
CA LEU A 545 -12.37 -6.29 -7.90
C LEU A 545 -10.97 -5.68 -8.05
N SER A 546 -10.84 -4.35 -8.11
CA SER A 546 -9.62 -3.70 -8.59
C SER A 546 -8.47 -3.69 -7.58
N SER A 547 -8.73 -4.06 -6.33
CA SER A 547 -7.68 -4.33 -5.34
C SER A 547 -7.10 -5.75 -5.45
N GLY A 548 -7.65 -6.62 -6.30
CA GLY A 548 -7.12 -7.98 -6.53
C GLY A 548 -7.76 -9.07 -5.67
N MET A 549 -9.01 -8.89 -5.25
CA MET A 549 -9.73 -9.85 -4.41
C MET A 549 -9.76 -11.26 -5.01
N ILE A 550 -10.14 -11.39 -6.29
CA ILE A 550 -10.30 -12.69 -6.94
C ILE A 550 -8.98 -13.44 -7.07
N PRO A 551 -7.87 -12.85 -7.58
CA PRO A 551 -6.56 -13.51 -7.55
C PRO A 551 -6.10 -13.90 -6.15
N ALA A 552 -6.35 -13.07 -5.13
CA ALA A 552 -5.96 -13.35 -3.76
C ALA A 552 -6.71 -14.57 -3.19
N VAL A 553 -8.04 -14.57 -3.29
CA VAL A 553 -8.89 -15.63 -2.75
C VAL A 553 -8.68 -16.94 -3.51
N ARG A 554 -8.56 -16.91 -4.85
CA ARG A 554 -8.22 -18.11 -5.63
C ARG A 554 -6.93 -18.74 -5.15
N HIS A 555 -5.86 -17.95 -5.01
CA HIS A 555 -4.57 -18.45 -4.54
C HIS A 555 -4.67 -19.03 -3.11
N ALA A 556 -5.43 -18.37 -2.24
CA ALA A 556 -5.65 -18.85 -0.88
C ALA A 556 -6.38 -20.20 -0.85
N LEU A 557 -7.51 -20.34 -1.57
CA LEU A 557 -8.26 -21.60 -1.68
C LEU A 557 -7.40 -22.74 -2.25
N ASP A 558 -6.61 -22.43 -3.30
CA ASP A 558 -5.78 -23.43 -3.97
C ASP A 558 -4.58 -23.91 -3.15
N LYS A 559 -4.01 -23.05 -2.30
CA LYS A 559 -2.66 -23.25 -1.74
C LYS A 559 -2.58 -23.14 -0.23
N LEU A 560 -3.49 -22.42 0.43
CA LEU A 560 -3.34 -21.96 1.81
C LEU A 560 -4.51 -22.35 2.73
N LEU A 561 -5.67 -22.69 2.17
CA LEU A 561 -6.89 -22.98 2.93
C LEU A 561 -7.29 -24.46 2.86
N LEU A 562 -8.05 -24.90 3.87
CA LEU A 562 -8.77 -26.16 3.82
C LEU A 562 -10.00 -26.09 2.90
N PRO A 563 -10.46 -27.23 2.33
CA PRO A 563 -11.61 -27.25 1.43
C PRO A 563 -12.93 -26.74 2.04
N ASP A 564 -13.10 -26.83 3.35
CA ASP A 564 -14.28 -26.37 4.09
C ASP A 564 -14.03 -25.07 4.87
N ALA A 565 -13.04 -24.28 4.45
CA ALA A 565 -12.72 -23.01 5.11
C ALA A 565 -13.86 -21.99 4.98
N ILE A 566 -14.08 -21.22 6.05
CA ILE A 566 -15.00 -20.08 6.05
C ILE A 566 -14.30 -18.88 5.37
N MET A 567 -14.95 -18.30 4.37
CA MET A 567 -14.49 -17.09 3.69
C MET A 567 -15.26 -15.87 4.20
N ILE A 568 -14.53 -14.83 4.61
CA ILE A 568 -15.07 -13.51 4.95
C ILE A 568 -14.42 -12.48 4.02
N PRO A 569 -15.17 -11.79 3.15
CA PRO A 569 -16.59 -11.98 2.86
C PRO A 569 -16.89 -13.28 2.09
N SER A 570 -18.10 -13.81 2.21
CA SER A 570 -18.52 -15.03 1.51
C SER A 570 -18.98 -14.78 0.08
N SER A 571 -19.68 -13.67 -0.17
CA SER A 571 -20.25 -13.36 -1.49
C SER A 571 -20.51 -11.87 -1.68
N ALA A 572 -20.64 -11.42 -2.92
CA ALA A 572 -21.07 -10.07 -3.26
C ALA A 572 -22.01 -10.05 -4.47
N THR A 573 -23.04 -9.19 -4.43
CA THR A 573 -23.96 -8.95 -5.54
C THR A 573 -23.80 -7.52 -6.03
N MET A 574 -23.54 -7.35 -7.33
CA MET A 574 -23.29 -6.05 -7.94
C MET A 574 -24.50 -5.56 -8.73
N TYR A 575 -24.79 -4.27 -8.60
CA TYR A 575 -25.88 -3.57 -9.27
C TYR A 575 -25.33 -2.41 -10.11
N ALA A 576 -26.02 -2.07 -11.19
CA ALA A 576 -25.71 -0.91 -12.02
C ALA A 576 -26.97 -0.12 -12.39
N GLN A 577 -26.80 1.18 -12.64
CA GLN A 577 -27.85 2.13 -12.99
C GLN A 577 -27.32 3.14 -14.00
N ALA A 578 -28.10 3.45 -15.04
CA ALA A 578 -27.76 4.56 -15.94
C ALA A 578 -28.08 5.90 -15.28
N ILE A 579 -27.15 6.83 -15.39
CA ILE A 579 -27.28 8.17 -14.83
C ILE A 579 -26.88 9.25 -15.84
N ASP A 580 -27.46 10.43 -15.64
CA ASP A 580 -27.04 11.69 -16.25
C ASP A 580 -26.32 12.53 -15.19
N MET A 581 -24.99 12.47 -15.19
CA MET A 581 -24.13 13.28 -14.33
C MET A 581 -23.99 14.68 -14.94
N ARG A 582 -24.30 15.74 -14.18
CA ARG A 582 -24.33 17.12 -14.71
C ARG A 582 -23.52 18.06 -13.83
N THR A 583 -22.82 19.01 -14.45
CA THR A 583 -22.41 20.22 -13.74
C THR A 583 -23.57 21.21 -13.71
N PRO A 584 -24.00 21.69 -12.53
CA PRO A 584 -25.11 22.64 -12.43
C PRO A 584 -24.76 23.96 -13.12
N SER A 585 -25.79 24.64 -13.64
CA SER A 585 -25.68 26.05 -14.04
C SER A 585 -25.67 26.93 -12.79
N PHE A 586 -24.96 28.04 -12.84
CA PHE A 586 -24.96 29.03 -11.77
C PHE A 586 -25.67 30.29 -12.26
N ASP A 587 -26.81 30.65 -11.67
CA ASP A 587 -27.54 31.89 -11.95
C ASP A 587 -27.73 32.19 -13.46
N GLY A 588 -28.24 31.19 -14.19
CA GLY A 588 -28.44 31.27 -15.64
C GLY A 588 -27.17 31.09 -16.50
N ILE A 589 -25.98 31.03 -15.91
CA ILE A 589 -24.72 30.76 -16.61
C ILE A 589 -24.55 29.24 -16.79
N THR A 590 -24.50 28.81 -18.04
CA THR A 590 -24.26 27.41 -18.41
C THR A 590 -22.77 27.08 -18.33
N LEU A 591 -22.42 26.02 -17.59
CA LEU A 591 -21.04 25.56 -17.37
C LEU A 591 -20.75 24.15 -17.90
N SER A 592 -21.68 23.56 -18.66
CA SER A 592 -21.67 22.16 -19.09
C SER A 592 -20.52 21.76 -20.04
N ALA A 593 -19.72 22.71 -20.55
CA ALA A 593 -18.56 22.38 -21.37
C ALA A 593 -17.49 21.58 -20.60
N ILE A 594 -17.47 21.68 -19.27
CA ILE A 594 -16.57 20.92 -18.39
C ILE A 594 -16.94 19.43 -18.35
N ASP A 595 -18.20 19.06 -18.55
CA ASP A 595 -18.67 17.67 -18.44
C ASP A 595 -18.00 16.74 -19.47
N ALA A 596 -17.55 17.30 -20.59
CA ALA A 596 -16.77 16.55 -21.58
C ALA A 596 -15.45 15.98 -21.02
N TYR A 597 -14.95 16.49 -19.89
CA TYR A 597 -13.67 16.09 -19.27
C TYR A 597 -13.84 15.16 -18.07
N ARG A 598 -15.05 14.61 -17.83
CA ARG A 598 -15.29 13.64 -16.75
C ARG A 598 -14.74 12.24 -17.04
N TRP A 599 -14.43 11.94 -18.30
CA TRP A 599 -13.99 10.60 -18.69
C TRP A 599 -12.71 10.18 -17.95
N HIS A 600 -12.71 8.92 -17.52
CA HIS A 600 -11.55 8.28 -16.94
C HIS A 600 -11.38 6.90 -17.59
N PRO A 601 -10.14 6.42 -17.79
CA PRO A 601 -9.89 5.13 -18.41
C PRO A 601 -10.53 3.93 -17.72
N THR A 602 -10.63 3.98 -16.39
CA THR A 602 -11.36 3.01 -15.56
C THR A 602 -12.56 3.70 -14.93
N TYR A 603 -13.36 3.00 -14.13
CA TYR A 603 -14.29 3.68 -13.24
C TYR A 603 -13.55 4.62 -12.27
N MET A 604 -14.28 5.60 -11.75
CA MET A 604 -13.84 6.49 -10.69
C MET A 604 -14.40 6.00 -9.35
N ALA A 605 -13.48 5.78 -8.41
CA ALA A 605 -13.77 5.47 -7.02
C ALA A 605 -14.05 6.76 -6.23
N GLY A 606 -14.98 6.70 -5.29
CA GLY A 606 -15.34 7.80 -4.41
C GLY A 606 -15.81 9.05 -5.14
N VAL A 607 -16.63 8.92 -6.18
CA VAL A 607 -17.36 10.08 -6.72
C VAL A 607 -18.39 10.52 -5.67
N ASP A 608 -18.53 11.83 -5.47
CA ASP A 608 -19.57 12.33 -4.60
C ASP A 608 -20.94 12.25 -5.29
N LEU A 609 -21.92 11.72 -4.57
CA LEU A 609 -23.25 11.40 -5.09
C LEU A 609 -24.30 12.06 -4.21
N CYS A 610 -24.17 13.38 -4.01
CA CYS A 610 -25.17 14.23 -3.38
C CYS A 610 -26.52 14.16 -4.15
N GLU A 611 -27.62 14.55 -3.51
CA GLU A 611 -28.99 14.35 -4.05
C GLU A 611 -29.18 14.93 -5.46
N ASP A 612 -28.53 16.05 -5.79
CA ASP A 612 -28.60 16.71 -7.09
C ASP A 612 -27.40 16.44 -8.02
N ALA A 613 -26.46 15.57 -7.61
CA ALA A 613 -25.25 15.31 -8.39
C ALA A 613 -25.55 14.64 -9.75
N TYR A 614 -26.63 13.85 -9.82
CA TYR A 614 -27.02 13.13 -11.02
C TYR A 614 -28.53 12.90 -11.11
N VAL A 615 -29.02 12.66 -12.32
CA VAL A 615 -30.38 12.17 -12.55
C VAL A 615 -30.32 10.67 -12.83
N ALA A 616 -31.00 9.88 -12.00
CA ALA A 616 -31.22 8.45 -12.28
C ALA A 616 -32.13 8.29 -13.52
N LEU A 617 -31.63 7.63 -14.55
CA LEU A 617 -32.34 7.45 -15.83
C LEU A 617 -32.96 6.06 -15.98
N SER A 618 -32.55 5.09 -15.18
CA SER A 618 -33.08 3.72 -15.17
C SER A 618 -33.31 3.23 -13.74
N GLU A 619 -34.05 2.13 -13.58
CA GLU A 619 -34.01 1.37 -12.32
C GLU A 619 -32.66 0.64 -12.16
N PRO A 620 -32.25 0.31 -10.92
CA PRO A 620 -31.07 -0.52 -10.68
C PRO A 620 -31.26 -1.95 -11.23
N VAL A 621 -30.24 -2.47 -11.91
CA VAL A 621 -30.23 -3.84 -12.45
C VAL A 621 -29.10 -4.65 -11.81
N GLN A 622 -29.39 -5.88 -11.40
CA GLN A 622 -28.37 -6.81 -10.91
C GLN A 622 -27.51 -7.32 -12.07
N VAL A 623 -26.19 -7.14 -11.97
CA VAL A 623 -25.25 -7.41 -13.06
C VAL A 623 -24.49 -8.71 -12.85
N PHE A 624 -23.77 -8.85 -11.73
CA PHE A 624 -23.00 -10.05 -11.39
C PHE A 624 -23.21 -10.44 -9.94
N GLN A 625 -23.07 -11.72 -9.65
CA GLN A 625 -23.00 -12.27 -8.31
C GLN A 625 -21.72 -13.08 -8.19
N PHE A 626 -20.92 -12.77 -7.17
CA PHE A 626 -19.66 -13.44 -6.88
C PHE A 626 -19.83 -14.30 -5.63
N ASP A 627 -19.50 -15.58 -5.76
CA ASP A 627 -19.24 -16.47 -4.63
C ASP A 627 -17.73 -16.57 -4.46
N PHE A 628 -17.20 -16.12 -3.31
CA PHE A 628 -15.76 -16.09 -3.09
C PHE A 628 -15.20 -17.46 -2.71
N LEU A 629 -16.03 -18.47 -2.41
CA LEU A 629 -15.58 -19.87 -2.32
C LEU A 629 -15.39 -20.51 -3.71
N ILE A 630 -16.01 -19.92 -4.74
CA ILE A 630 -15.90 -20.38 -6.14
C ILE A 630 -15.52 -19.16 -7.02
N PRO A 631 -14.32 -18.58 -6.82
CA PRO A 631 -13.92 -17.37 -7.51
C PRO A 631 -13.85 -17.59 -9.04
N PRO A 632 -14.40 -16.67 -9.88
CA PRO A 632 -14.54 -16.88 -11.32
C PRO A 632 -13.19 -16.97 -12.03
N ASP A 633 -12.92 -18.10 -12.71
CA ASP A 633 -11.61 -18.43 -13.28
C ASP A 633 -11.25 -17.69 -14.57
N SER A 634 -12.21 -17.00 -15.18
CA SER A 634 -12.00 -16.30 -16.43
C SER A 634 -12.78 -14.99 -16.51
N SER A 635 -12.60 -14.28 -17.62
CA SER A 635 -13.37 -13.07 -17.88
C SER A 635 -14.77 -13.44 -18.33
N GLU A 636 -15.77 -12.77 -17.80
CA GLU A 636 -17.16 -12.95 -18.21
C GLU A 636 -17.73 -11.63 -18.72
N ARG A 637 -18.74 -11.75 -19.59
CA ARG A 637 -19.44 -10.62 -20.16
C ARG A 637 -20.92 -10.94 -20.18
N ARG A 638 -21.72 -9.99 -19.70
CA ARG A 638 -23.17 -10.09 -19.62
C ARG A 638 -23.79 -8.85 -20.27
N THR A 639 -24.66 -9.07 -21.24
CA THR A 639 -25.46 -8.02 -21.85
C THR A 639 -26.87 -8.08 -21.27
N PHE A 640 -27.41 -6.94 -20.89
CA PHE A 640 -28.77 -6.81 -20.36
C PHE A 640 -29.43 -5.54 -20.89
N ASP A 641 -30.74 -5.61 -21.00
CA ASP A 641 -31.57 -4.52 -21.50
C ASP A 641 -31.75 -3.46 -20.42
N LEU A 642 -31.25 -2.27 -20.68
CA LEU A 642 -31.37 -1.12 -19.80
C LEU A 642 -32.57 -0.28 -20.24
N ALA A 643 -33.69 -0.45 -19.54
CA ALA A 643 -34.90 0.34 -19.76
C ALA A 643 -34.79 1.70 -19.06
N PHE A 644 -34.92 2.77 -19.85
CA PHE A 644 -34.90 4.13 -19.34
C PHE A 644 -36.31 4.53 -18.88
N THR A 645 -36.40 5.10 -17.68
CA THR A 645 -37.64 5.57 -17.04
C THR A 645 -37.78 7.09 -17.09
N LYS A 646 -36.76 7.78 -17.58
CA LYS A 646 -36.71 9.25 -17.69
C LYS A 646 -35.94 9.67 -18.92
N ARG A 647 -36.36 10.81 -19.48
CA ARG A 647 -35.61 11.54 -20.51
C ARG A 647 -34.33 12.16 -19.93
N GLY A 648 -33.21 12.06 -20.65
CA GLY A 648 -31.95 12.68 -20.24
C GLY A 648 -30.77 12.39 -21.18
N LYS A 649 -29.55 12.65 -20.70
CA LYS A 649 -28.30 12.32 -21.38
C LYS A 649 -27.58 11.22 -20.61
N PHE A 650 -27.69 9.97 -21.06
CA PHE A 650 -26.93 8.88 -20.48
C PHE A 650 -25.43 9.09 -20.74
N ASN A 651 -24.68 9.37 -19.67
CA ASN A 651 -23.27 9.72 -19.76
C ASN A 651 -22.39 8.99 -18.74
N ALA A 652 -22.98 8.29 -17.77
CA ALA A 652 -22.26 7.47 -16.82
C ALA A 652 -23.12 6.31 -16.29
N VAL A 653 -22.44 5.23 -15.90
CA VAL A 653 -23.03 4.10 -15.17
C VAL A 653 -22.60 4.21 -13.72
N LEU A 654 -23.56 4.35 -12.82
CA LEU A 654 -23.39 4.22 -11.38
C LEU A 654 -23.53 2.76 -10.99
N PHE A 655 -22.58 2.22 -10.24
CA PHE A 655 -22.64 0.83 -9.79
C PHE A 655 -22.12 0.67 -8.35
N TRP A 656 -22.67 -0.30 -7.65
CA TRP A 656 -22.37 -0.60 -6.25
C TRP A 656 -22.55 -2.10 -5.99
N TYR A 657 -22.27 -2.53 -4.77
CA TYR A 657 -22.45 -3.92 -4.37
C TYR A 657 -23.02 -4.07 -2.96
N ASP A 658 -23.74 -5.16 -2.77
CA ASP A 658 -24.11 -5.71 -1.48
C ASP A 658 -23.23 -6.92 -1.19
N MET A 659 -22.48 -6.87 -0.10
CA MET A 659 -21.48 -7.87 0.27
C MET A 659 -21.91 -8.57 1.55
N THR A 660 -22.03 -9.89 1.48
CA THR A 660 -22.27 -10.74 2.64
C THR A 660 -20.93 -11.12 3.25
N LEU A 661 -20.69 -10.72 4.50
CA LEU A 661 -19.49 -11.11 5.23
C LEU A 661 -19.57 -12.58 5.64
N ILE A 662 -20.65 -12.94 6.35
CA ILE A 662 -21.01 -14.30 6.75
C ILE A 662 -22.49 -14.31 7.17
N ASP A 663 -23.23 -15.35 6.80
CA ASP A 663 -24.66 -15.52 7.12
C ASP A 663 -25.49 -14.24 6.81
N GLU A 664 -26.16 -13.67 7.81
CA GLU A 664 -26.95 -12.44 7.72
C GLU A 664 -26.14 -11.13 7.82
N ILE A 665 -24.84 -11.19 8.09
CA ILE A 665 -24.01 -10.00 8.29
C ILE A 665 -23.58 -9.44 6.93
N ASN A 666 -24.17 -8.30 6.55
CA ASN A 666 -23.92 -7.65 5.26
C ASN A 666 -23.40 -6.20 5.38
N ILE A 667 -22.78 -5.75 4.29
CA ILE A 667 -22.35 -4.39 4.01
C ILE A 667 -22.89 -4.00 2.63
N SER A 668 -23.45 -2.80 2.49
CA SER A 668 -23.87 -2.24 1.20
C SER A 668 -23.09 -0.96 0.90
N THR A 669 -22.69 -0.78 -0.36
CA THR A 669 -22.11 0.47 -0.87
C THR A 669 -23.11 1.31 -1.67
N ARG A 670 -24.41 0.96 -1.61
CA ARG A 670 -25.47 1.69 -2.29
C ARG A 670 -25.51 3.16 -1.83
N PRO A 671 -25.58 4.13 -2.76
CA PRO A 671 -25.67 5.53 -2.38
C PRO A 671 -27.02 5.84 -1.71
N GLY A 672 -27.01 6.76 -0.75
CA GLY A 672 -28.22 7.23 -0.04
C GLY A 672 -28.77 6.28 1.04
N VAL A 673 -28.08 5.18 1.38
CA VAL A 673 -28.54 4.24 2.42
C VAL A 673 -27.98 4.62 3.79
N THR A 674 -28.85 4.69 4.80
CA THR A 674 -28.46 4.85 6.20
C THR A 674 -27.67 3.63 6.68
N GLY A 675 -26.47 3.82 7.21
CA GLY A 675 -25.60 2.73 7.66
C GLY A 675 -24.70 2.14 6.57
N ALA A 676 -24.46 2.86 5.47
CA ALA A 676 -23.35 2.58 4.57
C ALA A 676 -22.00 2.89 5.26
N PRO A 677 -20.93 2.11 5.02
CA PRO A 677 -19.61 2.39 5.58
C PRO A 677 -19.02 3.68 5.01
N SER A 678 -18.40 4.51 5.86
CA SER A 678 -17.81 5.79 5.43
C SER A 678 -16.50 5.63 4.62
N SER A 679 -15.83 4.48 4.75
CA SER A 679 -14.59 4.16 4.03
C SER A 679 -14.81 3.58 2.62
N MET A 680 -16.06 3.28 2.25
CA MET A 680 -16.43 2.69 0.96
C MET A 680 -17.57 3.46 0.31
N ARG A 681 -17.60 3.51 -1.03
CA ARG A 681 -18.68 4.18 -1.77
C ARG A 681 -19.04 3.41 -3.04
N ALA A 682 -20.14 3.82 -3.67
CA ALA A 682 -20.44 3.41 -5.04
C ALA A 682 -19.38 3.95 -6.02
N ALA A 683 -19.21 3.25 -7.13
CA ALA A 683 -18.30 3.60 -8.20
C ALA A 683 -19.08 4.14 -9.41
N VAL A 684 -18.43 5.02 -10.19
CA VAL A 684 -19.02 5.61 -11.39
C VAL A 684 -18.11 5.38 -12.58
N GLN A 685 -18.64 4.81 -13.65
CA GLN A 685 -17.95 4.74 -14.93
C GLN A 685 -18.54 5.74 -15.92
N PHE A 686 -17.75 6.71 -16.35
CA PHE A 686 -18.13 7.64 -17.41
C PHE A 686 -18.07 6.98 -18.78
N MET A 687 -19.12 7.20 -19.58
CA MET A 687 -19.21 6.69 -20.94
C MET A 687 -18.29 7.49 -21.89
N PRO A 688 -17.84 6.90 -23.02
CA PRO A 688 -17.03 7.59 -24.02
C PRO A 688 -17.67 8.86 -24.60
N GLY A 689 -18.98 9.01 -24.47
CA GLY A 689 -19.75 10.17 -24.87
C GLY A 689 -21.13 10.19 -24.22
N LYS A 690 -21.96 11.15 -24.63
CA LYS A 690 -23.34 11.30 -24.17
C LYS A 690 -24.30 10.65 -25.16
N ILE A 691 -25.30 9.93 -24.67
CA ILE A 691 -26.37 9.33 -25.47
C ILE A 691 -27.69 9.99 -25.04
N ALA A 692 -28.40 10.65 -25.95
CA ALA A 692 -29.75 11.12 -25.68
C ALA A 692 -30.70 9.92 -25.47
N VAL A 693 -31.46 9.94 -24.38
CA VAL A 693 -32.43 8.90 -24.06
C VAL A 693 -33.80 9.51 -23.75
N GLU A 694 -34.83 8.77 -24.10
CA GLU A 694 -36.24 9.11 -23.84
C GLU A 694 -36.85 8.05 -22.92
N ASP A 695 -37.95 8.39 -22.25
CA ASP A 695 -38.69 7.43 -21.42
C ASP A 695 -39.20 6.26 -22.27
N GLY A 696 -39.03 5.03 -21.77
CA GLY A 696 -39.37 3.78 -22.45
C GLY A 696 -38.32 3.30 -23.48
N LEU A 697 -37.27 4.07 -23.76
CA LEU A 697 -36.15 3.59 -24.58
C LEU A 697 -35.45 2.41 -23.87
N VAL A 698 -34.96 1.45 -24.65
CA VAL A 698 -34.19 0.32 -24.14
C VAL A 698 -32.88 0.26 -24.90
N LEU A 699 -31.75 0.23 -24.19
CA LEU A 699 -30.42 0.04 -24.80
C LEU A 699 -29.74 -1.22 -24.23
N PRO A 700 -29.06 -2.01 -25.08
CA PRO A 700 -28.25 -3.13 -24.60
C PRO A 700 -27.00 -2.61 -23.90
N LEU A 701 -26.92 -2.81 -22.58
CA LEU A 701 -25.74 -2.50 -21.78
C LEU A 701 -24.96 -3.78 -21.52
N THR A 702 -23.71 -3.83 -21.98
CA THR A 702 -22.79 -4.93 -21.76
C THR A 702 -21.88 -4.61 -20.58
N CYS A 703 -21.94 -5.40 -19.52
CA CYS A 703 -20.95 -5.39 -18.44
C CYS A 703 -19.97 -6.55 -18.62
N ALA A 704 -18.68 -6.27 -18.54
CA ALA A 704 -17.62 -7.26 -18.59
C ALA A 704 -16.71 -7.13 -17.38
N HIS A 705 -16.18 -8.26 -16.91
CA HIS A 705 -15.10 -8.29 -15.93
C HIS A 705 -13.99 -9.23 -16.36
N ASN A 706 -12.76 -8.99 -15.90
CA ASN A 706 -11.61 -9.87 -16.15
C ASN A 706 -10.92 -10.36 -14.87
N THR A 707 -11.68 -10.52 -13.79
CA THR A 707 -11.27 -10.87 -12.41
C THR A 707 -10.61 -9.76 -11.61
N VAL A 708 -10.12 -8.69 -12.26
CA VAL A 708 -9.42 -7.58 -11.58
C VAL A 708 -9.94 -6.19 -11.99
N GLY A 709 -11.02 -6.14 -12.75
CA GLY A 709 -11.64 -4.91 -13.20
C GLY A 709 -13.02 -5.18 -13.77
N ILE A 710 -13.87 -4.16 -13.73
CA ILE A 710 -15.23 -4.14 -14.27
C ILE A 710 -15.32 -3.01 -15.30
N GLN A 711 -16.05 -3.27 -16.38
CA GLN A 711 -16.32 -2.29 -17.41
C GLN A 711 -17.74 -2.41 -17.96
N PHE A 712 -18.36 -1.27 -18.23
CA PHE A 712 -19.64 -1.15 -18.91
C PHE A 712 -19.44 -0.56 -20.31
N THR A 713 -20.13 -1.11 -21.31
CA THR A 713 -20.10 -0.65 -22.70
C THR A 713 -21.48 -0.78 -23.31
N VAL A 714 -21.88 0.20 -24.12
CA VAL A 714 -23.08 0.10 -24.97
C VAL A 714 -22.60 -0.30 -26.36
N GLU A 715 -23.14 -1.38 -26.91
CA GLU A 715 -22.77 -1.86 -28.24
C GLU A 715 -23.37 -0.94 -29.31
N ASP A 716 -22.59 -0.64 -30.35
CA ASP A 716 -22.96 0.27 -31.46
C ASP A 716 -23.52 1.63 -31.02
N ALA A 717 -23.03 2.14 -29.89
CA ALA A 717 -23.49 3.41 -29.32
C ALA A 717 -23.24 4.59 -30.26
N GLU A 718 -24.30 5.30 -30.60
CA GLU A 718 -24.23 6.61 -31.25
C GLU A 718 -24.14 7.70 -30.18
N TYR A 719 -23.00 8.38 -30.10
CA TYR A 719 -22.78 9.46 -29.15
C TYR A 719 -23.05 10.83 -29.80
N ASP A 720 -23.92 11.63 -29.18
CA ASP A 720 -24.16 13.03 -29.60
C ASP A 720 -22.90 13.86 -29.46
N GLU A 721 -22.16 13.64 -28.37
CA GLU A 721 -20.93 14.34 -28.02
C GLU A 721 -19.94 13.34 -27.42
N VAL A 722 -18.70 13.36 -27.90
CA VAL A 722 -17.62 12.51 -27.40
C VAL A 722 -16.85 13.20 -26.28
N SER A 723 -16.61 12.48 -25.19
CA SER A 723 -15.81 12.94 -24.06
C SER A 723 -14.34 13.13 -24.45
N LYS A 724 -13.70 14.14 -23.87
CA LYS A 724 -12.27 14.42 -23.99
C LYS A 724 -11.50 13.49 -23.06
N LYS A 725 -10.52 12.78 -23.63
CA LYS A 725 -9.60 11.91 -22.89
C LYS A 725 -8.37 12.73 -22.51
N ASP A 726 -8.46 13.42 -21.39
CA ASP A 726 -7.37 14.26 -20.86
C ASP A 726 -7.11 13.91 -19.39
N ALA A 727 -6.06 13.13 -19.15
CA ALA A 727 -5.67 12.73 -17.80
C ALA A 727 -5.00 13.86 -16.99
N SER A 728 -4.56 14.93 -17.66
CA SER A 728 -4.01 16.12 -17.01
C SER A 728 -5.11 17.04 -16.49
N PHE A 729 -6.38 16.79 -16.82
CA PHE A 729 -7.47 17.67 -16.41
C PHE A 729 -7.60 17.76 -14.87
N PRO A 730 -7.60 18.98 -14.28
CA PRO A 730 -7.72 19.17 -12.84
C PRO A 730 -9.16 18.91 -12.37
N LYS A 731 -9.41 17.68 -11.90
CA LYS A 731 -10.74 17.22 -11.51
C LYS A 731 -11.38 17.98 -10.33
N TYR A 732 -10.60 18.73 -9.55
CA TYR A 732 -11.13 19.54 -8.45
C TYR A 732 -12.11 20.63 -8.92
N HIS A 733 -12.03 21.05 -10.19
CA HIS A 733 -12.96 22.05 -10.76
C HIS A 733 -14.43 21.60 -10.73
N PHE A 734 -14.73 20.30 -10.74
CA PHE A 734 -16.12 19.83 -10.66
C PHE A 734 -16.79 20.22 -9.33
N HIS A 735 -16.06 20.11 -8.21
CA HIS A 735 -16.55 20.47 -6.88
C HIS A 735 -16.51 21.99 -6.68
N MET A 736 -15.45 22.63 -7.18
CA MET A 736 -15.29 24.08 -7.14
C MET A 736 -16.48 24.83 -7.76
N LEU A 737 -17.07 24.30 -8.84
CA LEU A 737 -18.24 24.90 -9.50
C LEU A 737 -19.57 24.64 -8.79
N GLN A 738 -19.63 23.67 -7.87
CA GLN A 738 -20.81 23.40 -7.06
C GLN A 738 -20.89 24.34 -5.83
N ASP A 739 -19.81 25.03 -5.49
CA ASP A 739 -19.77 26.01 -4.39
C ASP A 739 -20.51 27.30 -4.78
N HIS A 740 -21.85 27.22 -4.76
CA HIS A 740 -22.72 28.34 -5.12
C HIS A 740 -22.61 29.49 -4.11
N GLY A 741 -22.42 29.21 -2.83
CA GLY A 741 -22.21 30.23 -1.80
C GLY A 741 -20.99 31.11 -2.12
N ARG A 742 -19.88 30.49 -2.52
CA ARG A 742 -18.70 31.20 -3.02
C ARG A 742 -19.03 32.02 -4.28
N LEU A 743 -19.68 31.42 -5.27
CA LEU A 743 -19.98 32.10 -6.53
C LEU A 743 -20.92 33.31 -6.35
N HIS A 744 -21.90 33.23 -5.43
CA HIS A 744 -22.75 34.37 -5.06
C HIS A 744 -21.94 35.50 -4.44
N ALA A 745 -21.09 35.20 -3.46
CA ALA A 745 -20.24 36.21 -2.83
C ALA A 745 -19.28 36.89 -3.82
N TYR A 746 -18.76 36.15 -4.82
CA TYR A 746 -18.01 36.75 -5.93
C TYR A 746 -18.90 37.62 -6.82
N SER A 747 -20.09 37.15 -7.22
CA SER A 747 -21.01 37.92 -8.07
C SER A 747 -21.36 39.27 -7.43
N ASP A 748 -21.76 39.27 -6.16
CA ASP A 748 -22.22 40.47 -5.46
C ASP A 748 -21.09 41.50 -5.29
N ALA A 749 -19.89 41.04 -4.91
CA ALA A 749 -18.73 41.91 -4.75
C ALA A 749 -18.27 42.48 -6.10
N ILE A 750 -18.29 41.68 -7.17
CA ILE A 750 -17.99 42.14 -8.52
C ILE A 750 -19.00 43.20 -8.95
N GLU A 751 -20.30 42.97 -8.77
CA GLU A 751 -21.35 43.94 -9.12
C GLU A 751 -21.16 45.28 -8.41
N ARG A 752 -20.88 45.27 -7.11
CA ARG A 752 -20.60 46.49 -6.34
C ARG A 752 -19.34 47.22 -6.82
N GLN A 753 -18.24 46.51 -7.09
CA GLN A 753 -17.02 47.14 -7.58
C GLN A 753 -17.18 47.72 -8.99
N VAL A 754 -17.86 47.00 -9.88
CA VAL A 754 -18.17 47.48 -11.24
C VAL A 754 -19.04 48.73 -11.16
N ALA A 755 -20.09 48.73 -10.34
CA ALA A 755 -20.94 49.90 -10.11
C ALA A 755 -20.15 51.10 -9.55
N LYS A 756 -19.25 50.86 -8.59
CA LYS A 756 -18.39 51.90 -7.99
C LYS A 756 -17.47 52.55 -9.02
N ILE A 757 -16.85 51.77 -9.91
CA ILE A 757 -15.98 52.29 -10.98
C ILE A 757 -16.80 53.05 -12.02
N LYS A 758 -17.94 52.50 -12.46
CA LYS A 758 -18.85 53.17 -13.41
C LYS A 758 -19.43 54.46 -12.85
N GLY A 759 -19.73 54.51 -11.55
CA GLY A 759 -20.20 55.71 -10.86
C GLY A 759 -19.19 56.87 -10.88
N ARG A 760 -17.89 56.58 -11.06
CA ARG A 760 -16.85 57.60 -11.29
C ARG A 760 -16.74 58.04 -12.75
N GLY A 761 -17.57 57.51 -13.65
CA GLY A 761 -17.51 57.75 -15.09
C GLY A 761 -16.36 57.04 -15.81
N GLU A 762 -15.74 56.04 -15.18
CA GLU A 762 -14.62 55.29 -15.74
C GLU A 762 -15.08 54.04 -16.50
N SER A 763 -14.32 53.65 -17.52
CA SER A 763 -14.48 52.34 -18.16
C SER A 763 -13.92 51.23 -17.27
N VAL A 764 -14.62 50.10 -17.21
CA VAL A 764 -14.25 48.93 -16.41
C VAL A 764 -13.52 47.92 -17.30
N ARG A 765 -12.21 47.81 -17.07
CA ARG A 765 -11.30 46.90 -17.77
C ARG A 765 -10.79 45.90 -16.76
N ALA A 766 -11.31 44.67 -16.81
CA ALA A 766 -11.05 43.65 -15.81
C ALA A 766 -10.01 42.61 -16.27
N LEU A 767 -9.28 42.04 -15.31
CA LEU A 767 -8.43 40.86 -15.47
C LEU A 767 -8.93 39.74 -14.55
N ASP A 768 -9.28 38.60 -15.12
CA ASP A 768 -9.59 37.36 -14.39
C ASP A 768 -8.36 36.44 -14.37
N VAL A 769 -7.78 36.24 -13.19
CA VAL A 769 -6.54 35.50 -12.96
C VAL A 769 -6.85 34.08 -12.48
N GLY A 770 -6.45 33.07 -13.26
CA GLY A 770 -6.79 31.68 -12.98
C GLY A 770 -8.24 31.36 -13.38
N THR A 771 -8.65 31.80 -14.56
CA THR A 771 -10.07 31.83 -14.97
C THR A 771 -10.77 30.47 -14.93
N GLY A 772 -10.03 29.36 -15.02
CA GLY A 772 -10.59 28.02 -14.90
C GLY A 772 -11.70 27.73 -15.92
N SER A 773 -12.94 27.68 -15.44
CA SER A 773 -14.13 27.44 -16.27
C SER A 773 -14.64 28.70 -17.00
N GLY A 774 -14.08 29.88 -16.72
CA GLY A 774 -14.54 31.17 -17.23
C GLY A 774 -15.69 31.80 -16.44
N VAL A 775 -16.12 31.19 -15.32
CA VAL A 775 -17.31 31.64 -14.58
C VAL A 775 -17.14 33.07 -14.04
N LEU A 776 -16.02 33.40 -13.41
CA LEU A 776 -15.79 34.72 -12.83
C LEU A 776 -15.64 35.81 -13.92
N ALA A 777 -15.00 35.48 -15.05
CA ALA A 777 -14.97 36.37 -16.21
C ALA A 777 -16.37 36.68 -16.75
N MET A 778 -17.27 35.69 -16.83
CA MET A 778 -18.65 35.89 -17.28
C MET A 778 -19.49 36.68 -16.25
N LEU A 779 -19.32 36.44 -14.95
CA LEU A 779 -19.95 37.25 -13.90
C LEU A 779 -19.50 38.71 -13.99
N THR A 780 -18.21 38.94 -14.24
CA THR A 780 -17.65 40.29 -14.43
C THR A 780 -18.21 40.99 -15.67
N ALA A 781 -18.35 40.27 -16.78
CA ALA A 781 -18.98 40.78 -17.99
C ALA A 781 -20.47 41.12 -17.75
N ARG A 782 -21.21 40.22 -17.09
CA ARG A 782 -22.62 40.39 -16.73
C ARG A 782 -22.86 41.59 -15.83
N ALA A 783 -21.95 41.85 -14.88
CA ALA A 783 -22.01 43.02 -14.00
C ALA A 783 -21.83 44.37 -14.73
N GLY A 784 -21.46 44.37 -16.02
CA GLY A 784 -21.33 45.57 -16.84
C GLY A 784 -19.89 46.03 -17.10
N ALA A 785 -18.91 45.13 -16.98
CA ALA A 785 -17.54 45.42 -17.41
C ALA A 785 -17.47 45.66 -18.93
N ASP A 786 -16.68 46.65 -19.37
CA ASP A 786 -16.55 46.99 -20.80
C ASP A 786 -15.68 45.98 -21.55
N SER A 787 -14.67 45.43 -20.87
CA SER A 787 -13.81 44.37 -21.39
C SER A 787 -13.23 43.53 -20.26
N VAL A 788 -13.18 42.22 -20.45
CA VAL A 788 -12.57 41.27 -19.50
C VAL A 788 -11.50 40.46 -20.21
N VAL A 789 -10.27 40.50 -19.69
CA VAL A 789 -9.19 39.60 -20.10
C VAL A 789 -9.11 38.47 -19.08
N ALA A 790 -9.36 37.25 -19.51
CA ALA A 790 -9.30 36.06 -18.67
C ALA A 790 -8.05 35.25 -19.04
N CYS A 791 -7.27 34.79 -18.07
CA CYS A 791 -6.09 33.98 -18.33
C CYS A 791 -6.01 32.72 -17.45
N ASP A 792 -5.57 31.62 -18.08
CA ASP A 792 -5.25 30.36 -17.42
C ASP A 792 -4.08 29.70 -18.15
N THR A 793 -3.32 28.85 -17.45
CA THR A 793 -2.17 28.13 -18.02
C THR A 793 -2.58 26.78 -18.62
N HIS A 794 -3.65 26.15 -18.10
CA HIS A 794 -4.04 24.81 -18.50
C HIS A 794 -4.84 24.81 -19.82
N PRO A 795 -4.36 24.15 -20.90
CA PRO A 795 -5.02 24.18 -22.21
C PRO A 795 -6.49 23.78 -22.21
N SER A 796 -6.85 22.74 -21.44
CA SER A 796 -8.22 22.26 -21.37
C SER A 796 -9.16 23.22 -20.64
N LEU A 797 -8.68 23.89 -19.58
CA LEU A 797 -9.47 24.91 -18.88
C LEU A 797 -9.73 26.11 -19.78
N VAL A 798 -8.69 26.59 -20.49
CA VAL A 798 -8.86 27.64 -21.51
C VAL A 798 -9.87 27.26 -22.59
N SER A 799 -9.83 26.01 -23.07
CA SER A 799 -10.82 25.53 -24.04
C SER A 799 -12.24 25.48 -23.47
N ILE A 800 -12.40 25.12 -22.20
CA ILE A 800 -13.69 25.11 -21.51
C ILE A 800 -14.21 26.53 -21.34
N ALA A 801 -13.37 27.44 -20.81
CA ALA A 801 -13.71 28.85 -20.62
C ALA A 801 -14.18 29.51 -21.92
N ARG A 802 -13.48 29.29 -23.05
CA ARG A 802 -13.92 29.80 -24.36
C ARG A 802 -15.28 29.28 -24.78
N ARG A 803 -15.56 27.98 -24.58
CA ARG A 803 -16.87 27.40 -24.93
C ARG A 803 -17.98 27.92 -24.03
N ASN A 804 -17.73 28.03 -22.73
CA ASN A 804 -18.69 28.60 -21.78
C ASN A 804 -18.99 30.07 -22.11
N VAL A 805 -17.96 30.89 -22.34
CA VAL A 805 -18.13 32.31 -22.76
C VAL A 805 -18.97 32.42 -24.03
N ALA A 806 -18.70 31.58 -25.03
CA ALA A 806 -19.47 31.57 -26.27
C ALA A 806 -20.93 31.11 -26.07
N ALA A 807 -21.14 30.03 -25.30
CA ALA A 807 -22.45 29.47 -25.02
C ALA A 807 -23.38 30.43 -24.26
N ASN A 808 -22.79 31.32 -23.46
CA ASN A 808 -23.52 32.33 -22.69
C ASN A 808 -23.55 33.72 -23.37
N GLY A 809 -23.02 33.86 -24.59
CA GLY A 809 -23.11 35.11 -25.37
C GLY A 809 -22.14 36.23 -24.97
N PHE A 810 -21.10 35.95 -24.16
CA PHE A 810 -20.14 36.96 -23.68
C PHE A 810 -18.90 37.13 -24.57
N GLY A 811 -18.87 36.50 -25.75
CA GLY A 811 -17.70 36.46 -26.63
C GLY A 811 -17.19 37.82 -27.15
N SER A 812 -18.03 38.86 -27.15
CA SER A 812 -17.61 40.22 -27.53
C SER A 812 -16.93 41.00 -26.40
N GLN A 813 -17.12 40.58 -25.14
CA GLN A 813 -16.60 41.28 -23.95
C GLN A 813 -15.44 40.52 -23.29
N VAL A 814 -15.46 39.18 -23.34
CA VAL A 814 -14.50 38.32 -22.64
C VAL A 814 -13.48 37.73 -23.62
N SER A 815 -12.20 38.04 -23.41
CA SER A 815 -11.08 37.45 -24.14
C SER A 815 -10.33 36.45 -23.27
N VAL A 816 -10.32 35.17 -23.67
CA VAL A 816 -9.66 34.09 -22.90
C VAL A 816 -8.30 33.73 -23.50
N LEU A 817 -7.24 33.93 -22.71
CA LEU A 817 -5.84 33.71 -23.07
C LEU A 817 -5.30 32.44 -22.40
N LYS A 818 -4.58 31.60 -23.17
CA LYS A 818 -3.71 30.55 -22.62
C LYS A 818 -2.36 31.18 -22.31
N GLN A 819 -2.18 31.72 -21.12
CA GLN A 819 -0.97 32.44 -20.74
C GLN A 819 -0.82 32.51 -19.22
N ASP A 820 0.43 32.47 -18.74
CA ASP A 820 0.72 32.80 -17.34
C ASP A 820 0.54 34.31 -17.12
N VAL A 821 -0.19 34.66 -16.06
CA VAL A 821 -0.42 36.05 -15.65
C VAL A 821 0.88 36.84 -15.46
N THR A 822 1.98 36.19 -15.04
CA THR A 822 3.29 36.84 -14.82
C THR A 822 4.02 37.24 -16.10
N LEU A 823 3.49 36.82 -17.25
CA LEU A 823 4.01 37.09 -18.60
C LEU A 823 3.08 37.99 -19.41
N LEU A 824 2.06 38.58 -18.77
CA LEU A 824 1.16 39.51 -19.45
C LEU A 824 1.81 40.89 -19.59
N GLU A 825 1.42 41.59 -20.65
CA GLU A 825 2.01 42.87 -21.05
C GLU A 825 0.89 43.81 -21.53
N ARG A 826 0.95 45.09 -21.12
CA ARG A 826 0.05 46.13 -21.63
C ARG A 826 0.29 46.39 -23.11
N GLY A 827 -0.78 46.73 -23.82
CA GLY A 827 -0.77 46.97 -25.25
C GLY A 827 -0.66 45.71 -26.11
N LYS A 828 -0.25 44.58 -25.53
CA LYS A 828 -0.18 43.27 -26.20
C LYS A 828 -1.33 42.36 -25.80
N HIS A 829 -1.51 42.16 -24.49
CA HIS A 829 -2.52 41.25 -23.94
C HIS A 829 -3.64 42.00 -23.23
N THR A 830 -3.32 43.13 -22.59
CA THR A 830 -4.27 44.01 -21.92
C THR A 830 -4.27 45.40 -22.57
N PRO A 831 -5.30 46.24 -22.36
CA PRO A 831 -5.33 47.61 -22.87
C PRO A 831 -4.08 48.42 -22.45
N TYR A 832 -3.67 49.39 -23.29
CA TYR A 832 -2.48 50.24 -23.01
C TYR A 832 -2.58 50.97 -21.66
N ASP A 833 -3.77 51.45 -21.30
CA ASP A 833 -4.03 52.12 -20.03
C ASP A 833 -3.97 51.18 -18.80
N GLY A 834 -3.92 49.87 -19.04
CA GLY A 834 -4.00 48.83 -18.02
C GLY A 834 -5.42 48.52 -17.55
N VAL A 835 -5.52 47.48 -16.72
CA VAL A 835 -6.77 47.05 -16.07
C VAL A 835 -6.99 47.80 -14.76
N ASN A 836 -8.24 48.07 -14.39
CA ASN A 836 -8.62 48.74 -13.13
C ASN A 836 -9.47 47.86 -12.19
N LEU A 837 -9.69 46.61 -12.57
CA LEU A 837 -10.28 45.58 -11.72
C LEU A 837 -9.53 44.26 -11.93
N ILE A 838 -9.08 43.61 -10.86
CA ILE A 838 -8.62 42.22 -10.88
C ILE A 838 -9.63 41.37 -10.15
N VAL A 839 -10.03 40.26 -10.75
CA VAL A 839 -10.78 39.19 -10.11
C VAL A 839 -9.85 37.99 -9.99
N LEU A 840 -9.79 37.39 -8.81
CA LEU A 840 -8.83 36.35 -8.48
C LEU A 840 -9.46 35.25 -7.64
N ASP A 841 -9.26 34.01 -8.06
CA ASP A 841 -9.66 32.82 -7.33
C ASP A 841 -8.63 31.70 -7.53
N ALA A 842 -7.43 31.94 -7.00
CA ALA A 842 -6.28 31.04 -7.09
C ALA A 842 -5.75 30.66 -5.69
N PHE A 843 -6.66 30.45 -4.75
CA PHE A 843 -6.34 30.13 -3.36
C PHE A 843 -6.30 28.61 -3.11
N ASP A 844 -5.59 28.19 -2.07
CA ASP A 844 -5.66 26.84 -1.51
C ASP A 844 -6.19 26.88 -0.06
N ALA A 845 -6.30 25.72 0.60
CA ALA A 845 -6.77 25.63 1.98
C ALA A 845 -5.94 26.47 2.96
N GLY A 846 -4.66 26.73 2.65
CA GLY A 846 -3.77 27.57 3.43
C GLY A 846 -3.68 29.02 2.95
N LEU A 847 -4.61 29.46 2.08
CA LEU A 847 -4.70 30.75 1.40
C LEU A 847 -3.54 31.07 0.44
N THR A 848 -2.30 30.92 0.88
CA THR A 848 -1.10 31.41 0.16
C THR A 848 -0.49 30.41 -0.82
N GLY A 849 -1.13 29.27 -1.08
CA GLY A 849 -0.71 28.34 -2.10
C GLY A 849 -0.64 28.96 -3.49
N ASP A 850 -0.13 28.18 -4.44
CA ASP A 850 -0.08 28.52 -5.87
C ASP A 850 0.61 29.82 -6.23
N GLN A 851 1.43 30.36 -5.32
CA GLN A 851 2.14 31.61 -5.54
C GLN A 851 1.16 32.77 -5.83
N VAL A 852 -0.07 32.71 -5.29
CA VAL A 852 -1.13 33.69 -5.52
C VAL A 852 -0.67 35.13 -5.27
N LEU A 853 0.12 35.33 -4.21
CA LEU A 853 0.68 36.64 -3.87
C LEU A 853 1.70 37.14 -4.90
N TYR A 854 2.51 36.24 -5.44
CA TYR A 854 3.50 36.55 -6.48
C TYR A 854 2.83 36.86 -7.81
N MET A 855 1.83 36.06 -8.20
CA MET A 855 1.02 36.30 -9.40
C MET A 855 0.35 37.67 -9.36
N LEU A 856 -0.27 38.01 -8.23
CA LEU A 856 -0.91 39.31 -8.02
C LEU A 856 0.11 40.46 -8.07
N GLU A 857 1.27 40.31 -7.44
CA GLU A 857 2.35 41.31 -7.47
C GLU A 857 2.86 41.56 -8.91
N CYS A 858 3.02 40.51 -9.71
CA CYS A 858 3.37 40.61 -11.13
C CYS A 858 2.26 41.28 -11.95
N ALA A 859 1.00 40.85 -11.82
CA ALA A 859 -0.12 41.44 -12.52
C ALA A 859 -0.24 42.95 -12.26
N ARG A 860 -0.05 43.35 -11.00
CA ARG A 860 -0.08 44.76 -10.62
C ARG A 860 1.02 45.58 -11.25
N ARG A 861 2.25 45.06 -11.24
CA ARG A 861 3.40 45.74 -11.87
C ARG A 861 3.25 45.86 -13.38
N GLN A 862 2.81 44.79 -14.03
CA GLN A 862 2.88 44.66 -15.48
C GLN A 862 1.63 45.19 -16.17
N VAL A 863 0.43 44.92 -15.63
CA VAL A 863 -0.84 45.13 -16.36
C VAL A 863 -1.87 46.06 -15.72
N CYS A 864 -1.72 46.47 -14.45
CA CYS A 864 -2.72 47.30 -13.76
C CYS A 864 -2.53 48.82 -13.93
N GLY A 865 -3.61 49.57 -14.16
CA GLY A 865 -3.61 51.04 -14.18
C GLY A 865 -3.17 51.67 -12.84
N SER A 866 -3.17 53.01 -12.79
CA SER A 866 -2.79 53.77 -11.58
C SER A 866 -3.72 53.52 -10.38
N SER A 867 -4.97 53.16 -10.64
CA SER A 867 -5.90 52.62 -9.64
C SER A 867 -6.43 51.27 -10.13
N CYS A 868 -6.41 50.26 -9.26
CA CYS A 868 -6.95 48.95 -9.57
C CYS A 868 -7.58 48.34 -8.31
N ALA A 869 -8.88 48.07 -8.37
CA ALA A 869 -9.54 47.28 -7.35
C ALA A 869 -9.17 45.80 -7.52
N VAL A 870 -9.22 45.03 -6.43
CA VAL A 870 -9.02 43.58 -6.43
C VAL A 870 -10.19 42.94 -5.70
N VAL A 871 -10.79 41.91 -6.31
CA VAL A 871 -11.82 41.06 -5.70
C VAL A 871 -11.26 39.64 -5.63
N PRO A 872 -11.06 39.06 -4.44
CA PRO A 872 -11.32 39.64 -3.11
C PRO A 872 -10.35 40.76 -2.73
N ALA A 873 -10.76 41.64 -1.80
CA ALA A 873 -9.98 42.80 -1.35
C ALA A 873 -8.89 42.44 -0.33
N ALA A 874 -9.20 41.52 0.61
CA ALA A 874 -8.29 41.14 1.68
C ALA A 874 -8.55 39.71 2.18
N ALA A 875 -7.66 39.19 3.01
CA ALA A 875 -7.86 37.90 3.68
C ALA A 875 -7.17 37.86 5.05
N THR A 876 -7.79 37.15 5.99
CA THR A 876 -7.28 36.97 7.36
C THR A 876 -7.16 35.50 7.70
N ILE A 877 -5.96 35.03 8.07
CA ILE A 877 -5.73 33.64 8.50
C ILE A 877 -5.93 33.52 10.01
N TYR A 878 -6.62 32.46 10.43
CA TYR A 878 -6.83 32.06 11.81
C TYR A 878 -6.33 30.64 12.05
N CYS A 879 -5.93 30.32 13.28
CA CYS A 879 -5.54 28.97 13.67
C CYS A 879 -6.05 28.57 15.04
N ALA A 880 -6.15 27.27 15.28
CA ALA A 880 -6.31 26.66 16.60
C ALA A 880 -5.47 25.39 16.73
N GLY A 881 -4.86 25.19 17.91
CA GLY A 881 -4.20 23.94 18.27
C GLY A 881 -5.24 22.86 18.56
N VAL A 882 -5.01 21.66 18.02
CA VAL A 882 -5.92 20.53 18.10
C VAL A 882 -5.20 19.25 18.51
N GLU A 883 -5.97 18.33 19.07
CA GLU A 883 -5.60 16.93 19.24
C GLU A 883 -6.23 16.13 18.10
N ALA A 884 -5.39 15.66 17.18
CA ALA A 884 -5.78 14.78 16.07
C ALA A 884 -5.00 13.47 16.20
N TYR A 885 -5.47 12.58 17.08
CA TYR A 885 -4.72 11.42 17.55
C TYR A 885 -5.61 10.19 17.70
N THR A 886 -5.21 9.05 17.13
CA THR A 886 -5.92 7.77 17.25
C THR A 886 -5.26 6.92 18.32
N ASN A 887 -5.82 6.92 19.53
CA ASN A 887 -5.27 6.16 20.66
C ASN A 887 -5.73 4.70 20.64
N GLU A 888 -7.05 4.47 20.77
CA GLU A 888 -7.66 3.14 20.82
C GLU A 888 -8.69 2.98 19.69
N VAL A 889 -8.77 1.78 19.12
CA VAL A 889 -9.88 1.33 18.26
C VAL A 889 -10.32 -0.06 18.72
N ASP A 890 -11.62 -0.24 19.00
CA ASP A 890 -12.23 -1.51 19.44
C ASP A 890 -11.57 -2.22 20.63
N GLY A 891 -10.97 -1.44 21.54
CA GLY A 891 -10.23 -1.95 22.70
C GLY A 891 -8.73 -2.12 22.48
N PHE A 892 -8.20 -1.87 21.28
CA PHE A 892 -6.78 -2.06 20.96
C PHE A 892 -6.03 -0.73 20.87
N ASP A 893 -4.82 -0.69 21.42
CA ASP A 893 -3.90 0.43 21.26
C ASP A 893 -3.37 0.49 19.82
N LEU A 894 -3.70 1.57 19.10
CA LEU A 894 -3.20 1.88 17.76
C LEU A 894 -2.37 3.18 17.74
N SER A 895 -1.90 3.63 18.90
CA SER A 895 -1.16 4.88 19.06
C SER A 895 0.09 4.97 18.19
N ALA A 896 0.80 3.84 18.00
CA ALA A 896 1.99 3.74 17.15
C ALA A 896 1.70 4.07 15.67
N PHE A 897 0.46 3.90 15.21
CA PHE A 897 0.06 4.19 13.84
C PHE A 897 0.08 5.71 13.53
N ASN A 898 -0.05 6.58 14.54
CA ASN A 898 -0.12 8.04 14.34
C ASN A 898 1.13 8.64 13.69
N LYS A 899 2.29 7.97 13.72
CA LYS A 899 3.50 8.44 13.03
C LYS A 899 3.31 8.61 11.53
N TYR A 900 2.37 7.88 10.91
CA TYR A 900 2.09 7.99 9.48
C TYR A 900 1.25 9.21 9.11
N ARG A 901 0.69 9.93 10.09
CA ARG A 901 -0.02 11.21 9.87
C ARG A 901 0.93 12.35 9.52
N TRP A 902 2.14 12.33 10.10
CA TRP A 902 3.08 13.43 9.97
C TRP A 902 3.54 13.65 8.52
N ASP A 903 3.52 14.91 8.10
CA ASP A 903 4.15 15.39 6.87
C ASP A 903 4.81 16.76 7.11
N SER A 904 5.69 17.17 6.20
CA SER A 904 6.36 18.47 6.24
C SER A 904 5.45 19.64 5.84
N SER A 905 4.36 19.35 5.14
CA SER A 905 3.33 20.30 4.72
C SER A 905 2.00 20.02 5.43
N TYR A 906 1.10 20.99 5.39
CA TYR A 906 -0.30 20.76 5.75
C TYR A 906 -1.04 20.02 4.63
N GLU A 907 -2.20 19.48 4.96
CA GLU A 907 -3.16 18.90 4.01
C GLU A 907 -4.47 19.68 4.04
N ALA A 908 -5.12 19.79 2.88
CA ALA A 908 -6.49 20.26 2.81
C ALA A 908 -7.41 19.16 3.32
N THR A 909 -8.38 19.49 4.16
CA THR A 909 -9.39 18.55 4.67
C THR A 909 -10.65 19.29 5.12
N TYR A 910 -11.79 18.61 5.15
CA TYR A 910 -12.92 19.09 5.94
C TYR A 910 -12.76 18.59 7.36
N MET A 911 -12.72 19.51 8.32
CA MET A 911 -12.58 19.13 9.72
C MET A 911 -13.76 18.28 10.20
N ARG A 912 -14.97 18.46 9.63
CA ARG A 912 -16.14 17.60 9.93
C ARG A 912 -15.88 16.10 9.69
N ASP A 913 -15.01 15.78 8.72
CA ASP A 913 -14.65 14.40 8.35
C ASP A 913 -13.46 13.86 9.16
N GLN A 914 -12.84 14.70 9.99
CA GLN A 914 -11.71 14.32 10.83
C GLN A 914 -12.15 14.07 12.26
N PRO A 915 -11.65 13.04 12.94
CA PRO A 915 -11.74 12.97 14.39
C PRO A 915 -10.66 13.88 15.01
N TYR A 916 -11.09 14.96 15.65
CA TYR A 916 -10.21 15.90 16.34
C TYR A 916 -10.88 16.50 17.59
N ARG A 917 -10.08 17.14 18.44
CA ARG A 917 -10.54 17.98 19.54
C ARG A 917 -9.83 19.33 19.52
N VAL A 918 -10.56 20.41 19.77
CA VAL A 918 -9.98 21.75 19.85
C VAL A 918 -9.40 21.97 21.25
N LEU A 919 -8.12 22.36 21.31
CA LEU A 919 -7.40 22.53 22.57
C LEU A 919 -7.09 24.00 22.90
N THR A 920 -7.17 24.90 21.93
CA THR A 920 -6.87 26.33 22.12
C THR A 920 -7.95 27.23 21.55
N LYS A 921 -8.10 28.44 22.09
CA LYS A 921 -8.92 29.48 21.45
C LYS A 921 -8.39 29.80 20.04
N PRO A 922 -9.28 30.05 19.06
CA PRO A 922 -8.88 30.59 17.77
C PRO A 922 -8.02 31.84 17.92
N LYS A 923 -7.01 31.95 17.06
CA LYS A 923 -6.10 33.09 17.06
C LYS A 923 -5.83 33.56 15.64
N ARG A 924 -5.98 34.86 15.41
CA ARG A 924 -5.54 35.52 14.17
C ARG A 924 -4.03 35.40 13.99
N VAL A 925 -3.60 35.04 12.79
CA VAL A 925 -2.21 34.74 12.43
C VAL A 925 -1.63 35.82 11.52
N PHE A 926 -2.16 35.93 10.29
CA PHE A 926 -1.71 36.87 9.25
C PHE A 926 -2.90 37.58 8.61
N GLU A 927 -2.66 38.76 8.08
CA GLU A 927 -3.64 39.59 7.38
C GLU A 927 -3.00 40.06 6.07
N PHE A 928 -3.74 39.93 4.97
CA PHE A 928 -3.31 40.22 3.61
C PHE A 928 -4.28 41.22 2.98
N PHE A 929 -3.74 42.31 2.42
CA PHE A 929 -4.50 43.28 1.66
C PHE A 929 -4.06 43.16 0.20
N PHE A 930 -4.95 42.69 -0.68
CA PHE A 930 -4.62 42.38 -2.06
C PHE A 930 -4.52 43.65 -2.93
N ASP A 931 -5.17 44.72 -2.52
CA ASP A 931 -5.17 46.04 -3.15
C ASP A 931 -3.99 46.97 -2.76
N ASP A 932 -3.07 46.54 -1.87
CA ASP A 932 -2.01 47.36 -1.22
C ASP A 932 -2.49 48.50 -0.34
N SER A 933 -3.77 48.53 0.02
CA SER A 933 -4.26 49.51 1.00
C SER A 933 -3.41 49.52 2.27
N GLN A 934 -2.85 48.36 2.65
CA GLN A 934 -1.84 48.24 3.71
C GLN A 934 -0.76 47.21 3.39
N ARG A 935 0.48 47.45 3.85
CA ARG A 935 1.58 46.48 3.74
C ARG A 935 1.42 45.33 4.73
N SER A 936 1.51 44.09 4.25
CA SER A 936 1.50 42.90 5.11
C SER A 936 2.66 42.90 6.13
N LYS A 937 2.35 42.62 7.40
CA LYS A 937 3.33 42.65 8.51
C LYS A 937 4.07 41.31 8.64
N GLY A 938 5.41 41.35 8.65
CA GLY A 938 6.30 40.25 9.03
C GLY A 938 6.28 39.01 8.13
N ARG A 939 7.30 38.15 8.24
CA ARG A 939 7.30 36.78 7.68
C ARG A 939 7.11 35.72 8.75
N GLU A 940 7.26 36.10 10.02
CA GLU A 940 7.20 35.22 11.17
C GLU A 940 6.46 35.94 12.29
N THR A 941 5.63 35.20 13.03
CA THR A 941 4.90 35.71 14.20
C THR A 941 4.85 34.65 15.30
N VAL A 942 5.00 35.09 16.55
CA VAL A 942 4.89 34.23 17.73
C VAL A 942 3.49 34.40 18.33
N LEU A 943 2.69 33.36 18.23
CA LEU A 943 1.32 33.30 18.72
C LEU A 943 1.31 32.78 20.16
N LYS A 944 0.90 33.61 21.11
CA LYS A 944 0.54 33.15 22.47
C LYS A 944 -0.93 32.74 22.45
N VAL A 945 -1.20 31.45 22.34
CA VAL A 945 -2.56 30.89 22.30
C VAL A 945 -2.95 30.36 23.67
N GLU A 946 -4.18 30.67 24.10
CA GLU A 946 -4.73 30.20 25.37
C GLU A 946 -5.36 28.82 25.16
N THR A 947 -4.95 27.88 26.00
CA THR A 947 -5.49 26.51 26.02
C THR A 947 -6.81 26.50 26.79
N ILE A 948 -7.82 25.88 26.19
CA ILE A 948 -9.20 25.81 26.71
C ILE A 948 -9.55 24.44 27.26
N ALA A 949 -8.79 23.41 26.87
CA ALA A 949 -9.02 22.04 27.28
C ALA A 949 -7.69 21.34 27.58
N HIS A 950 -7.78 20.26 28.36
CA HIS A 950 -6.69 19.32 28.56
C HIS A 950 -6.57 18.36 27.37
N GLY A 951 -5.35 18.03 26.95
CA GLY A 951 -5.12 17.06 25.88
C GLY A 951 -3.71 17.10 25.29
N TYR A 952 -3.47 16.26 24.27
CA TYR A 952 -2.20 16.21 23.55
C TYR A 952 -2.26 17.08 22.29
N LEU A 953 -1.67 18.28 22.36
CA LEU A 953 -1.56 19.18 21.21
C LEU A 953 -0.49 18.65 20.26
N ASN A 954 -0.94 18.02 19.17
CA ASN A 954 -0.09 17.39 18.15
C ASN A 954 -0.33 17.92 16.74
N ALA A 955 -1.36 18.74 16.54
CA ALA A 955 -1.66 19.36 15.26
C ALA A 955 -2.18 20.79 15.42
N VAL A 956 -2.17 21.55 14.32
CA VAL A 956 -2.79 22.86 14.19
C VAL A 956 -3.74 22.80 13.01
N MET A 957 -5.00 23.15 13.25
CA MET A 957 -5.93 23.46 12.17
C MET A 957 -5.92 24.96 11.91
N PHE A 958 -6.02 25.37 10.66
CA PHE A 958 -6.09 26.77 10.28
C PHE A 958 -6.96 26.97 9.05
N TRP A 959 -7.53 28.17 8.95
CA TRP A 959 -8.51 28.57 7.96
C TRP A 959 -8.34 30.07 7.67
N PHE A 960 -9.15 30.60 6.77
CA PHE A 960 -9.12 32.02 6.44
C PHE A 960 -10.53 32.60 6.27
N ASP A 961 -10.63 33.88 6.59
CA ASP A 961 -11.72 34.72 6.14
C ASP A 961 -11.24 35.49 4.91
N LEU A 962 -12.00 35.41 3.82
CA LEU A 962 -11.75 36.06 2.56
C LEU A 962 -12.70 37.25 2.43
N HIS A 963 -12.17 38.45 2.63
CA HIS A 963 -12.92 39.69 2.57
C HIS A 963 -13.10 40.08 1.11
N MET A 964 -14.31 39.90 0.58
CA MET A 964 -14.61 40.16 -0.83
C MET A 964 -14.55 41.65 -1.11
N ASP A 965 -15.15 42.44 -0.22
CA ASP A 965 -15.13 43.89 -0.17
C ASP A 965 -15.46 44.39 1.26
N GLU A 966 -16.01 45.60 1.40
CA GLU A 966 -16.39 46.20 2.68
C GLU A 966 -17.69 45.60 3.26
N GLU A 967 -18.47 44.85 2.47
CA GLU A 967 -19.80 44.33 2.85
C GLU A 967 -19.78 42.81 3.05
N GLU A 968 -19.06 42.07 2.20
CA GLU A 968 -19.12 40.62 2.13
C GLU A 968 -17.80 39.94 2.54
N THR A 969 -17.90 38.85 3.29
CA THR A 969 -16.73 38.05 3.72
C THR A 969 -17.10 36.58 3.71
N ILE A 970 -16.37 35.81 2.91
CA ILE A 970 -16.44 34.35 2.91
C ILE A 970 -15.56 33.82 4.03
N THR A 971 -15.98 32.76 4.73
CA THR A 971 -15.18 32.17 5.80
C THR A 971 -15.06 30.67 5.64
N THR A 972 -13.82 30.18 5.62
CA THR A 972 -13.52 28.73 5.57
C THR A 972 -13.40 28.12 6.97
N ALA A 973 -13.81 28.84 8.02
CA ALA A 973 -13.77 28.34 9.38
C ALA A 973 -14.49 26.98 9.52
N PRO A 974 -13.96 26.06 10.36
CA PRO A 974 -14.61 24.78 10.57
C PRO A 974 -15.98 24.97 11.26
N PRO A 975 -16.88 23.97 11.17
CA PRO A 975 -18.19 24.03 11.81
C PRO A 975 -18.12 24.53 13.25
N GLY A 976 -19.05 25.44 13.59
CA GLY A 976 -19.24 26.17 14.85
C GLY A 976 -18.12 27.11 15.33
N ILE A 977 -17.16 27.41 14.46
CA ILE A 977 -16.37 28.65 14.49
C ILE A 977 -16.83 29.53 13.33
N ASP A 978 -17.17 30.79 13.61
CA ASP A 978 -17.65 31.76 12.63
C ASP A 978 -16.57 32.80 12.23
N LYS A 979 -16.94 33.71 11.32
CA LYS A 979 -16.15 34.87 10.88
C LYS A 979 -15.47 35.54 12.07
N GLY A 980 -14.22 35.94 11.87
CA GLY A 980 -13.39 36.53 12.92
C GLY A 980 -12.77 35.51 13.88
N GLY A 981 -13.01 34.21 13.69
CA GLY A 981 -12.63 33.16 14.63
C GLY A 981 -13.47 33.15 15.90
N VAL A 982 -14.71 33.65 15.82
CA VAL A 982 -15.66 33.68 16.94
C VAL A 982 -16.25 32.29 17.12
N ILE A 983 -16.27 31.79 18.35
CA ILE A 983 -16.88 30.49 18.64
C ILE A 983 -18.37 30.72 18.82
N VAL A 984 -19.18 30.16 17.92
CA VAL A 984 -20.64 30.28 17.94
C VAL A 984 -21.30 29.05 18.55
N ASP A 985 -20.66 27.89 18.42
CA ASP A 985 -21.08 26.67 19.12
C ASP A 985 -20.05 26.30 20.20
N ALA A 986 -20.46 26.52 21.46
CA ALA A 986 -19.66 26.17 22.62
C ALA A 986 -19.42 24.66 22.76
N SER A 987 -20.16 23.80 22.05
CA SER A 987 -19.93 22.34 22.04
C SER A 987 -18.56 21.96 21.48
N ILE A 988 -18.00 22.78 20.58
CA ILE A 988 -16.67 22.59 19.97
C ILE A 988 -15.53 22.86 20.96
N LEU A 989 -15.81 23.64 22.01
CA LEU A 989 -14.93 23.79 23.17
C LEU A 989 -14.87 22.51 24.02
N GLY A 990 -15.64 21.47 23.64
CA GLY A 990 -15.84 20.17 24.27
C GLY A 990 -14.82 19.75 25.31
N ASP A 991 -15.33 19.49 26.51
CA ASP A 991 -14.60 18.97 27.67
C ASP A 991 -13.50 19.91 28.18
N VAL A 992 -13.91 21.12 28.54
CA VAL A 992 -13.08 22.19 29.13
C VAL A 992 -12.23 21.67 30.29
N ASP A 993 -12.84 20.88 31.18
CA ASP A 993 -12.19 20.32 32.37
C ASP A 993 -11.41 19.03 32.09
N GLY A 994 -11.51 18.48 30.88
CA GLY A 994 -10.88 17.21 30.54
C GLY A 994 -11.50 16.00 31.22
N GLU A 995 -12.66 16.12 31.89
CA GLU A 995 -13.30 15.03 32.63
C GLU A 995 -13.78 13.90 31.71
N ARG A 996 -14.42 14.25 30.59
CA ARG A 996 -14.89 13.26 29.61
C ARG A 996 -13.71 12.58 28.94
N ALA A 997 -12.68 13.32 28.55
CA ALA A 997 -11.46 12.80 27.92
C ALA A 997 -10.66 11.95 28.90
N LYS A 998 -10.54 12.37 30.17
CA LYS A 998 -9.90 11.58 31.23
C LYS A 998 -10.70 10.32 31.54
N LYS A 999 -12.03 10.38 31.56
CA LYS A 999 -12.91 9.21 31.70
C LYS A 999 -12.73 8.27 30.51
N VAL A 1000 -12.85 8.77 29.27
CA VAL A 1000 -12.64 7.98 28.05
C VAL A 1000 -11.23 7.38 28.00
N MET A 1001 -10.20 8.14 28.34
CA MET A 1001 -8.80 7.68 28.38
C MET A 1001 -8.59 6.65 29.50
N SER A 1002 -9.15 6.85 30.69
CA SER A 1002 -9.03 5.88 31.79
C SER A 1002 -9.81 4.60 31.53
N GLU A 1003 -11.02 4.69 30.94
CA GLU A 1003 -11.79 3.56 30.45
C GLU A 1003 -11.09 2.86 29.28
N SER A 1004 -10.44 3.63 28.41
CA SER A 1004 -9.62 3.14 27.30
C SER A 1004 -8.41 2.35 27.79
N LEU A 1005 -7.60 2.97 28.67
CA LEU A 1005 -6.49 2.30 29.34
C LEU A 1005 -6.95 1.08 30.12
N ARG A 1006 -8.12 1.12 30.77
CA ARG A 1006 -8.71 -0.03 31.44
C ARG A 1006 -9.10 -1.13 30.46
N ARG A 1007 -9.68 -0.80 29.29
CA ARG A 1007 -10.04 -1.76 28.23
C ARG A 1007 -8.81 -2.38 27.59
N VAL A 1008 -7.82 -1.56 27.23
CA VAL A 1008 -6.53 -2.01 26.71
C VAL A 1008 -5.87 -2.94 27.73
N ARG A 1009 -5.76 -2.53 29.01
CA ARG A 1009 -5.25 -3.39 30.09
C ARG A 1009 -6.06 -4.67 30.28
N ALA A 1010 -7.38 -4.59 30.20
CA ALA A 1010 -8.24 -5.77 30.29
C ALA A 1010 -8.03 -6.73 29.11
N ASN A 1011 -7.85 -6.21 27.89
CA ASN A 1011 -7.53 -7.02 26.71
C ASN A 1011 -6.14 -7.66 26.85
N LEU A 1012 -5.14 -6.91 27.28
CA LEU A 1012 -3.79 -7.42 27.61
C LEU A 1012 -3.85 -8.51 28.69
N ALA A 1013 -4.63 -8.30 29.76
CA ALA A 1013 -4.81 -9.28 30.84
C ALA A 1013 -5.63 -10.51 30.40
N SER A 1014 -6.56 -10.33 29.45
CA SER A 1014 -7.33 -11.42 28.86
C SER A 1014 -6.51 -12.30 27.92
N ASN A 1015 -5.34 -11.84 27.47
CA ASN A 1015 -4.42 -12.67 26.72
C ASN A 1015 -3.70 -13.63 27.71
N PRO A 1016 -4.01 -14.93 27.73
CA PRO A 1016 -3.44 -15.87 28.71
C PRO A 1016 -1.92 -16.03 28.60
N ARG A 1017 -1.30 -15.51 27.53
CA ARG A 1017 0.14 -15.58 27.24
C ARG A 1017 0.89 -14.25 27.45
N SER A 1018 0.26 -13.21 28.01
CA SER A 1018 0.89 -11.89 28.23
C SER A 1018 1.79 -11.79 29.46
N LYS A 1019 1.87 -12.83 30.30
CA LYS A 1019 2.66 -12.84 31.56
C LYS A 1019 4.16 -12.55 31.37
N ASP A 1020 4.70 -12.80 30.18
CA ASP A 1020 6.12 -12.53 29.86
C ASP A 1020 6.40 -11.04 29.57
N PHE A 1021 5.38 -10.20 29.38
CA PHE A 1021 5.51 -8.78 29.02
C PHE A 1021 5.41 -7.80 30.20
N GLU A 1022 5.06 -8.26 31.40
CA GLU A 1022 4.93 -7.39 32.59
C GLU A 1022 6.26 -6.75 33.05
N HIS A 1023 7.41 -7.15 32.50
CA HIS A 1023 8.74 -6.70 32.94
C HIS A 1023 9.37 -5.52 32.17
N LYS A 1024 8.63 -4.77 31.36
CA LYS A 1024 9.17 -3.55 30.70
C LYS A 1024 8.32 -2.30 30.95
N GLU A 1025 8.16 -1.91 32.21
CA GLU A 1025 7.82 -0.52 32.52
C GLU A 1025 9.08 0.36 32.43
N ARG A 1026 9.11 1.29 31.47
CA ARG A 1026 9.93 2.51 31.58
C ARG A 1026 9.13 3.49 32.44
N SER A 1027 9.68 3.82 33.61
CA SER A 1027 9.21 4.91 34.44
C SER A 1027 9.35 6.23 33.68
N ASP A 1028 8.22 6.85 33.35
CA ASP A 1028 8.15 8.27 32.99
C ASP A 1028 7.81 9.06 34.27
N PRO A 1029 8.76 9.79 34.88
CA PRO A 1029 8.53 10.48 36.14
C PRO A 1029 7.83 11.82 35.87
N SER A 1030 6.54 11.80 35.52
CA SER A 1030 5.73 13.03 35.49
C SER A 1030 4.23 12.85 35.75
N MET A 1031 3.85 11.85 36.53
CA MET A 1031 2.49 11.73 37.08
C MET A 1031 2.49 11.80 38.61
N THR A 1032 2.72 12.99 39.15
CA THR A 1032 2.29 13.31 40.51
C THR A 1032 0.82 13.71 40.47
N THR A 1033 -0.01 12.87 41.08
CA THR A 1033 -1.36 13.19 41.53
C THR A 1033 -1.33 14.44 42.40
N VAL A 1034 -2.01 15.51 41.98
CA VAL A 1034 -2.23 16.70 42.81
C VAL A 1034 -3.69 16.70 43.23
N GLU A 1035 -3.90 16.68 44.54
CA GLU A 1035 -5.18 16.79 45.22
C GLU A 1035 -5.80 18.20 45.05
N ARG A 1036 -7.13 18.23 45.22
CA ARG A 1036 -8.04 19.36 45.07
C ARG A 1036 -7.62 20.64 45.81
N SER A 1037 -7.88 21.77 45.18
CA SER A 1037 -8.39 22.96 45.87
C SER A 1037 -9.49 23.62 45.03
N ASP A 1038 -10.69 23.67 45.60
CA ASP A 1038 -11.86 24.31 45.04
C ASP A 1038 -11.70 25.84 45.13
N ALA A 1039 -11.65 26.51 43.98
CA ALA A 1039 -11.88 27.94 43.89
C ALA A 1039 -12.54 28.27 42.54
N VAL A 1040 -13.88 28.22 42.54
CA VAL A 1040 -14.72 28.67 41.43
C VAL A 1040 -14.48 30.16 41.20
N ARG A 1041 -13.94 30.53 40.04
CA ARG A 1041 -14.09 31.87 39.46
C ARG A 1041 -14.81 31.74 38.14
N GLN A 1042 -16.10 32.09 38.16
CA GLN A 1042 -16.89 32.33 36.96
C GLN A 1042 -16.19 33.37 36.09
N VAL A 1043 -15.82 32.98 34.87
CA VAL A 1043 -15.40 33.93 33.83
C VAL A 1043 -16.67 34.43 33.15
N SER A 1044 -16.99 35.70 33.37
CA SER A 1044 -18.09 36.40 32.70
C SER A 1044 -17.78 36.54 31.21
N ILE A 1045 -18.55 35.87 30.36
CA ILE A 1045 -18.61 36.11 28.92
C ILE A 1045 -19.44 37.38 28.73
N THR A 1046 -18.84 38.42 28.18
CA THR A 1046 -19.54 39.65 27.82
C THR A 1046 -20.40 39.38 26.59
N ASN A 1047 -21.72 39.29 26.78
CA ASN A 1047 -22.70 39.36 25.71
C ASN A 1047 -22.74 40.80 25.19
N ASP A 1048 -22.02 41.07 24.09
CA ASP A 1048 -22.35 42.22 23.25
C ASP A 1048 -23.26 41.71 22.13
N SER A 1049 -24.56 41.78 22.41
CA SER A 1049 -25.61 41.38 21.49
C SER A 1049 -25.90 42.54 20.53
N SER A 1050 -25.39 42.42 19.30
CA SER A 1050 -26.03 43.05 18.14
C SER A 1050 -26.74 41.94 17.37
N SER A 1051 -28.03 42.17 17.15
CA SER A 1051 -29.02 41.24 16.61
C SER A 1051 -28.61 40.74 15.22
N PHE A 1052 -28.37 39.43 15.11
CA PHE A 1052 -28.34 38.73 13.83
C PHE A 1052 -29.32 37.55 13.88
N ASP A 1053 -29.98 37.38 12.75
CA ASP A 1053 -31.17 36.57 12.51
C ASP A 1053 -30.91 35.09 12.80
N ASN A 1054 -31.64 34.53 13.77
CA ASN A 1054 -31.62 33.10 14.10
C ASN A 1054 -32.55 32.35 13.14
N SER A 1055 -32.17 32.28 11.86
CA SER A 1055 -32.61 31.18 11.00
C SER A 1055 -31.48 30.15 10.99
N GLU A 1056 -31.79 28.92 11.41
CA GLU A 1056 -30.89 27.77 11.32
C GLU A 1056 -30.72 27.37 9.84
N GLU A 1057 -30.19 28.27 9.01
CA GLU A 1057 -29.63 27.89 7.70
C GLU A 1057 -28.28 27.23 7.97
N GLU A 1058 -28.22 25.93 7.71
CA GLU A 1058 -27.02 25.12 7.84
C GLU A 1058 -25.89 25.76 7.02
N ARG A 1059 -24.87 26.28 7.71
CA ARG A 1059 -23.81 27.08 7.06
C ARG A 1059 -23.11 26.27 5.99
N VAL A 1060 -23.13 26.79 4.76
CA VAL A 1060 -22.51 26.18 3.58
C VAL A 1060 -20.98 26.17 3.74
N GLU A 1061 -20.37 24.99 3.76
CA GLU A 1061 -18.91 24.86 3.66
C GLU A 1061 -18.43 25.15 2.23
N HIS A 1062 -17.17 25.60 2.11
CA HIS A 1062 -16.59 25.98 0.82
C HIS A 1062 -15.53 24.99 0.34
N TYR A 1063 -15.31 24.92 -0.98
CA TYR A 1063 -14.48 23.89 -1.63
C TYR A 1063 -13.01 23.85 -1.17
N TRP A 1064 -12.50 24.95 -0.60
CA TRP A 1064 -11.15 25.01 -0.03
C TRP A 1064 -10.99 24.15 1.22
N GLY A 1065 -12.08 23.93 1.97
CA GLY A 1065 -12.06 23.34 3.31
C GLY A 1065 -11.10 24.06 4.27
N GLN A 1066 -10.48 23.30 5.16
CA GLN A 1066 -9.50 23.79 6.13
C GLN A 1066 -8.12 23.15 5.89
N ALA A 1067 -7.08 23.79 6.43
CA ALA A 1067 -5.75 23.24 6.44
C ALA A 1067 -5.42 22.58 7.78
N LEU A 1068 -4.98 21.32 7.75
CA LEU A 1068 -4.54 20.58 8.93
C LEU A 1068 -3.03 20.33 8.83
N GLN A 1069 -2.28 20.77 9.83
CA GLN A 1069 -0.85 20.53 9.93
C GLN A 1069 -0.51 19.72 11.19
N TYR A 1070 0.07 18.54 11.00
CA TYR A 1070 0.67 17.78 12.09
C TYR A 1070 2.01 18.41 12.50
N LEU A 1071 2.18 18.63 13.80
CA LEU A 1071 3.38 19.25 14.34
C LEU A 1071 4.51 18.23 14.45
N GLU A 1072 5.75 18.67 14.26
CA GLU A 1072 6.92 17.82 14.50
C GLU A 1072 7.10 17.44 15.96
N ARG A 1073 6.57 18.28 16.86
CA ARG A 1073 6.60 18.09 18.30
C ARG A 1073 5.18 18.19 18.83
N GLY A 1074 4.80 17.25 19.70
CA GLY A 1074 3.53 17.26 20.41
C GLY A 1074 3.74 17.56 21.90
N VAL A 1075 2.72 18.10 22.55
CA VAL A 1075 2.83 18.54 23.95
C VAL A 1075 1.52 18.35 24.70
N GLN A 1076 1.61 17.84 25.92
CA GLN A 1076 0.47 17.81 26.84
C GLN A 1076 0.13 19.22 27.32
N VAL A 1077 -1.12 19.64 27.16
CA VAL A 1077 -1.60 20.95 27.57
C VAL A 1077 -2.66 20.83 28.68
N ARG A 1078 -2.79 21.89 29.47
CA ARG A 1078 -3.79 22.01 30.54
C ARG A 1078 -4.62 23.26 30.33
N ALA A 1079 -5.93 23.19 30.54
CA ALA A 1079 -6.82 24.33 30.38
C ALA A 1079 -6.35 25.57 31.17
N GLY A 1080 -6.59 26.76 30.63
CA GLY A 1080 -6.22 28.06 31.20
C GLY A 1080 -4.73 28.42 31.10
N LYS A 1081 -3.88 27.57 30.50
CA LYS A 1081 -2.47 27.89 30.25
C LYS A 1081 -2.27 28.56 28.88
N LYS A 1082 -1.13 29.21 28.69
CA LYS A 1082 -0.73 29.78 27.40
C LYS A 1082 0.39 28.95 26.80
N ILE A 1083 0.27 28.63 25.53
CA ILE A 1083 1.33 27.98 24.75
C ILE A 1083 1.79 28.91 23.62
N ALA A 1084 3.07 28.85 23.30
CA ALA A 1084 3.68 29.64 22.24
C ALA A 1084 3.83 28.80 20.97
N LEU A 1085 3.11 29.18 19.92
CA LEU A 1085 3.25 28.66 18.56
C LEU A 1085 4.04 29.67 17.73
N LEU A 1086 4.92 29.18 16.86
CA LEU A 1086 5.58 29.97 15.84
C LEU A 1086 4.84 29.73 14.52
N ALA A 1087 4.34 30.80 13.89
CA ALA A 1087 3.80 30.75 12.55
C ALA A 1087 4.75 31.46 11.59
N LYS A 1088 5.16 30.75 10.54
CA LYS A 1088 6.09 31.24 9.52
C LYS A 1088 5.44 31.19 8.15
N ARG A 1089 5.45 32.33 7.47
CA ARG A 1089 5.06 32.47 6.07
C ARG A 1089 6.28 32.27 5.19
N GLN A 1090 6.23 31.24 4.34
CA GLN A 1090 7.11 31.06 3.18
C GLN A 1090 6.36 31.53 1.92
N ASN A 1091 7.08 31.71 0.80
CA ASN A 1091 6.49 32.34 -0.40
C ASN A 1091 5.19 31.69 -0.90
N SER A 1092 5.01 30.38 -0.69
CA SER A 1092 3.82 29.62 -1.12
C SER A 1092 3.20 28.75 -0.03
N SER A 1093 3.45 29.03 1.26
CA SER A 1093 2.89 28.23 2.36
C SER A 1093 3.00 28.92 3.72
N VAL A 1094 2.09 28.53 4.61
CA VAL A 1094 2.18 28.84 6.04
C VAL A 1094 2.57 27.58 6.81
N HIS A 1095 3.49 27.72 7.77
CA HIS A 1095 3.97 26.62 8.60
C HIS A 1095 3.89 26.98 10.09
N PHE A 1096 3.40 26.05 10.89
CA PHE A 1096 3.29 26.16 12.33
C PHE A 1096 4.27 25.22 13.04
N SER A 1097 4.90 25.70 14.11
CA SER A 1097 5.72 24.86 14.98
C SER A 1097 5.55 25.26 16.45
N LEU A 1098 5.81 24.32 17.37
CA LEU A 1098 6.02 24.69 18.78
C LEU A 1098 7.31 25.50 18.90
N LYS A 1099 7.35 26.41 19.88
CA LYS A 1099 8.61 27.09 20.24
C LYS A 1099 9.69 26.06 20.59
N GLU A 1100 10.92 26.34 20.20
CA GLU A 1100 12.07 25.49 20.54
C GLU A 1100 12.12 25.23 22.06
N GLY A 1101 12.33 23.96 22.41
CA GLY A 1101 12.32 23.46 23.79
C GLY A 1101 10.94 22.99 24.30
N VAL A 1102 9.85 23.23 23.58
CA VAL A 1102 8.48 22.84 24.00
C VAL A 1102 8.03 21.55 23.31
N GLY A 1103 7.51 20.58 24.08
CA GLY A 1103 6.96 19.32 23.58
C GLY A 1103 8.01 18.24 23.27
N SER A 1104 7.56 17.03 22.98
CA SER A 1104 8.37 15.88 22.57
C SER A 1104 8.24 15.62 21.07
N TRP A 1105 9.27 15.05 20.46
CA TRP A 1105 9.22 14.68 19.03
C TRP A 1105 8.14 13.62 18.79
N VAL A 1106 7.32 13.86 17.79
CA VAL A 1106 6.36 12.85 17.30
C VAL A 1106 7.13 11.84 16.45
N GLY A 1107 6.73 10.57 16.53
CA GLY A 1107 7.25 9.55 15.62
C GLY A 1107 7.07 9.98 14.17
N LYS A 1108 8.13 9.93 13.37
CA LYS A 1108 8.08 10.20 11.93
C LYS A 1108 8.00 8.88 11.16
N PRO A 1109 7.36 8.87 9.98
CA PRO A 1109 7.35 7.68 9.17
C PRO A 1109 8.77 7.39 8.66
N PRO A 1110 9.20 6.12 8.53
CA PRO A 1110 10.60 5.78 8.26
C PRO A 1110 11.19 6.42 7.00
N TRP A 1111 10.37 6.73 5.99
CA TRP A 1111 10.79 7.37 4.74
C TRP A 1111 11.00 8.88 4.81
N LYS A 1112 10.66 9.52 5.93
CA LYS A 1112 10.81 10.97 6.16
C LYS A 1112 11.91 11.31 7.17
N ILE A 1113 12.55 10.31 7.77
CA ILE A 1113 13.62 10.55 8.74
C ILE A 1113 14.85 11.05 7.96
N GLU A 1114 15.16 12.35 8.08
CA GLU A 1114 16.39 12.94 7.57
C GLU A 1114 17.55 12.54 8.49
N TRP A 1115 18.49 11.74 7.98
CA TRP A 1115 19.63 11.27 8.75
C TRP A 1115 20.80 12.25 8.62
N GLY A 1116 21.06 13.01 9.67
CA GLY A 1116 22.24 13.85 9.79
C GLY A 1116 23.52 13.01 9.95
N GLY A 1117 24.46 13.18 9.02
CA GLY A 1117 25.88 12.84 9.21
C GLY A 1117 26.21 11.36 9.45
N GLY A 1118 26.19 10.53 8.41
CA GLY A 1118 26.93 9.26 8.40
C GLY A 1118 26.13 7.96 8.24
N ALA A 1119 24.85 8.03 7.87
CA ALA A 1119 24.10 6.81 7.55
C ALA A 1119 24.62 6.15 6.26
N SER A 1120 24.96 4.86 6.38
CA SER A 1120 25.29 3.95 5.29
C SER A 1120 24.21 3.95 4.19
N VAL A 1121 24.61 3.74 2.94
CA VAL A 1121 23.73 3.50 1.77
C VAL A 1121 22.76 2.34 2.00
N GLU A 1122 22.88 1.59 3.10
CA GLU A 1122 22.17 0.33 3.40
C GLU A 1122 20.73 0.43 3.94
N SER A 1123 20.17 1.62 4.25
CA SER A 1123 18.77 1.72 4.70
C SER A 1123 17.78 1.51 3.52
N PRO A 1124 16.92 0.46 3.53
CA PRO A 1124 16.02 0.16 2.41
C PRO A 1124 15.02 1.28 2.08
N HIS A 1125 14.64 2.10 3.06
CA HIS A 1125 13.69 3.20 2.84
C HIS A 1125 14.32 4.36 2.06
N PHE A 1126 15.54 4.75 2.42
CA PHE A 1126 16.26 5.81 1.72
C PHE A 1126 16.51 5.44 0.26
N GLN A 1127 16.94 4.20 0.02
CA GLN A 1127 17.14 3.69 -1.34
C GLN A 1127 15.86 3.78 -2.18
N ARG A 1128 14.68 3.45 -1.61
CA ARG A 1128 13.38 3.53 -2.31
C ARG A 1128 12.99 4.96 -2.67
N VAL A 1129 13.05 5.89 -1.71
CA VAL A 1129 12.68 7.30 -1.95
C VAL A 1129 13.63 7.94 -2.97
N HIS A 1130 14.94 7.72 -2.80
CA HIS A 1130 15.95 8.24 -3.72
C HIS A 1130 15.78 7.63 -5.12
N TYR A 1131 15.47 6.34 -5.22
CA TYR A 1131 15.17 5.69 -6.48
C TYR A 1131 13.97 6.34 -7.20
N CYS A 1132 12.88 6.69 -6.49
CA CYS A 1132 11.78 7.44 -7.09
C CYS A 1132 12.21 8.79 -7.67
N GLN A 1133 13.08 9.54 -6.98
CA GLN A 1133 13.60 10.82 -7.49
C GLN A 1133 14.41 10.64 -8.78
N LEU A 1134 15.24 9.60 -8.84
CA LEU A 1134 16.00 9.25 -10.04
C LEU A 1134 15.08 8.83 -11.19
N LEU A 1135 14.03 8.05 -10.91
CA LEU A 1135 13.06 7.62 -11.92
C LEU A 1135 12.29 8.78 -12.53
N VAL A 1136 11.86 9.76 -11.73
CA VAL A 1136 11.19 10.96 -12.27
C VAL A 1136 12.12 11.68 -13.25
N ASN A 1137 13.39 11.89 -12.89
CA ASN A 1137 14.36 12.50 -13.81
C ASN A 1137 14.52 11.69 -15.10
N ASP A 1138 14.57 10.36 -15.02
CA ASP A 1138 14.68 9.50 -16.19
C ASP A 1138 13.43 9.57 -17.08
N PHE A 1139 12.23 9.52 -16.50
CA PHE A 1139 10.97 9.71 -17.24
C PHE A 1139 10.96 11.05 -17.99
N LEU A 1140 11.36 12.13 -17.34
CA LEU A 1140 11.45 13.45 -17.95
C LEU A 1140 12.49 13.52 -19.08
N MET A 1141 13.62 12.82 -18.96
CA MET A 1141 14.60 12.70 -20.03
C MET A 1141 14.05 11.91 -21.23
N ARG A 1142 13.26 10.85 -20.99
CA ARG A 1142 12.59 10.07 -22.05
C ARG A 1142 11.67 10.95 -22.88
N LEU A 1143 10.85 11.77 -22.24
CA LEU A 1143 9.92 12.70 -22.87
C LEU A 1143 10.63 13.69 -23.81
N ARG A 1144 11.68 14.36 -23.32
CA ARG A 1144 12.49 15.29 -24.14
C ARG A 1144 13.10 14.64 -25.38
N SER A 1145 13.45 13.37 -25.29
CA SER A 1145 14.07 12.65 -26.41
C SER A 1145 13.08 12.29 -27.52
N LYS A 1146 11.76 12.27 -27.24
CA LYS A 1146 10.69 11.76 -28.11
C LYS A 1146 10.94 10.35 -28.67
N ARG A 1147 11.85 9.58 -28.07
CA ARG A 1147 12.23 8.21 -28.51
C ARG A 1147 11.45 7.10 -27.82
N PHE A 1148 10.78 7.40 -26.72
CA PHE A 1148 10.03 6.45 -25.91
C PHE A 1148 8.55 6.80 -25.91
N ALA A 1149 7.71 5.85 -25.50
CA ALA A 1149 6.29 6.12 -25.34
C ALA A 1149 6.03 7.15 -24.23
N PRO A 1150 4.95 7.94 -24.34
CA PRO A 1150 4.45 8.79 -23.26
C PRO A 1150 4.22 8.00 -21.97
N ILE A 1151 4.36 8.67 -20.81
CA ILE A 1151 4.12 8.03 -19.50
C ILE A 1151 2.69 7.52 -19.43
N GLU A 1152 1.75 8.23 -20.07
CA GLU A 1152 0.35 7.85 -20.17
C GLU A 1152 0.14 6.41 -20.68
N LYS A 1153 0.94 5.98 -21.67
CA LYS A 1153 0.81 4.64 -22.28
C LYS A 1153 1.24 3.54 -21.31
N ASP A 1154 2.33 3.75 -20.58
CA ASP A 1154 2.83 2.79 -19.60
C ASP A 1154 1.89 2.70 -18.40
N MET A 1155 1.37 3.85 -17.95
CA MET A 1155 0.36 3.93 -16.89
C MET A 1155 -0.93 3.22 -17.26
N LYS A 1156 -1.35 3.28 -18.53
CA LYS A 1156 -2.52 2.56 -19.02
C LYS A 1156 -2.40 1.05 -18.84
N MET A 1157 -1.22 0.48 -19.09
CA MET A 1157 -0.95 -0.93 -18.78
C MET A 1157 -1.08 -1.19 -17.27
N ILE A 1158 -0.44 -0.38 -16.42
CA ILE A 1158 -0.49 -0.62 -14.97
C ILE A 1158 -1.91 -0.47 -14.41
N LEU A 1159 -2.67 0.54 -14.82
CA LEU A 1159 -4.05 0.77 -14.39
C LEU A 1159 -4.97 -0.40 -14.76
N ALA A 1160 -4.86 -0.92 -15.99
CA ALA A 1160 -5.67 -2.03 -16.46
C ALA A 1160 -5.38 -3.36 -15.74
N HIS A 1161 -4.21 -3.46 -15.11
CA HIS A 1161 -3.74 -4.65 -14.41
C HIS A 1161 -3.61 -4.45 -12.89
N CYS A 1162 -4.10 -3.33 -12.35
CA CYS A 1162 -3.83 -2.91 -10.97
C CYS A 1162 -4.18 -3.97 -9.93
N GLY A 1163 -5.34 -4.62 -10.07
CA GLY A 1163 -5.76 -5.68 -9.15
C GLY A 1163 -4.88 -6.92 -9.20
N ASN A 1164 -4.43 -7.35 -10.39
CA ASN A 1164 -3.50 -8.48 -10.49
C ASN A 1164 -2.09 -8.14 -9.97
N LEU A 1165 -1.74 -6.85 -9.99
CA LEU A 1165 -0.50 -6.32 -9.47
C LEU A 1165 -0.58 -5.98 -7.97
N PHE A 1166 -1.76 -6.12 -7.34
CA PHE A 1166 -2.06 -5.74 -5.96
C PHE A 1166 -1.70 -4.28 -5.65
N LEU A 1167 -2.03 -3.41 -6.58
CA LEU A 1167 -1.87 -1.96 -6.45
C LEU A 1167 -3.20 -1.32 -6.07
N GLU A 1168 -3.18 -0.33 -5.18
CA GLU A 1168 -4.40 0.32 -4.70
C GLU A 1168 -4.88 1.38 -5.73
N PRO A 1169 -6.08 1.21 -6.34
CA PRO A 1169 -6.52 2.00 -7.50
C PRO A 1169 -6.56 3.51 -7.28
N ARG A 1170 -6.93 3.94 -6.06
CA ARG A 1170 -7.05 5.36 -5.72
C ARG A 1170 -5.68 6.05 -5.68
N SER A 1171 -4.60 5.37 -5.28
CA SER A 1171 -3.23 5.90 -5.31
C SER A 1171 -2.76 5.99 -6.74
N LEU A 1172 -3.12 5.00 -7.56
CA LEU A 1172 -2.74 5.02 -8.97
C LEU A 1172 -3.37 6.18 -9.71
N THR A 1173 -4.62 6.53 -9.41
CA THR A 1173 -5.31 7.66 -10.05
C THR A 1173 -4.62 8.99 -9.72
N ASP A 1174 -4.29 9.23 -8.44
CA ASP A 1174 -3.58 10.44 -8.02
C ASP A 1174 -2.16 10.50 -8.64
N VAL A 1175 -1.42 9.39 -8.60
CA VAL A 1175 -0.06 9.32 -9.16
C VAL A 1175 -0.07 9.44 -10.69
N TYR A 1176 -1.07 8.86 -11.35
CA TYR A 1176 -1.27 8.97 -12.80
C TYR A 1176 -1.47 10.43 -13.20
N HIS A 1177 -2.39 11.13 -12.54
CA HIS A 1177 -2.61 12.55 -12.78
C HIS A 1177 -1.33 13.35 -12.56
N ASN A 1178 -0.61 13.13 -11.46
CA ASN A 1178 0.64 13.84 -11.17
C ASN A 1178 1.73 13.60 -12.22
N LEU A 1179 1.90 12.36 -12.69
CA LEU A 1179 2.89 12.03 -13.72
C LEU A 1179 2.53 12.62 -15.09
N VAL A 1180 1.26 12.57 -15.48
CA VAL A 1180 0.81 13.19 -16.73
C VAL A 1180 0.90 14.72 -16.64
N MET A 1181 0.58 15.30 -15.48
CA MET A 1181 0.78 16.73 -15.23
C MET A 1181 2.25 17.13 -15.32
N LEU A 1182 3.17 16.30 -14.79
CA LEU A 1182 4.61 16.50 -14.98
C LEU A 1182 4.98 16.47 -16.46
N GLU A 1183 4.47 15.51 -17.23
CA GLU A 1183 4.70 15.42 -18.67
C GLU A 1183 4.21 16.69 -19.40
N VAL A 1184 2.97 17.10 -19.17
CA VAL A 1184 2.38 18.32 -19.75
C VAL A 1184 3.21 19.54 -19.37
N TYR A 1185 3.60 19.65 -18.11
CA TYR A 1185 4.37 20.77 -17.59
C TYR A 1185 5.77 20.89 -18.21
N PHE A 1186 6.44 19.76 -18.42
CA PHE A 1186 7.79 19.74 -19.02
C PHE A 1186 7.80 19.96 -20.54
N ASP A 1187 6.67 19.74 -21.21
CA ASP A 1187 6.46 20.04 -22.63
C ASP A 1187 6.04 21.50 -22.89
N TRP A 1188 5.85 22.33 -21.85
CA TRP A 1188 5.53 23.75 -22.02
C TRP A 1188 6.77 24.58 -22.37
N ASP A 1189 6.75 25.22 -23.55
CA ASP A 1189 7.88 26.04 -24.06
C ASP A 1189 8.10 27.34 -23.24
N ASP A 1190 7.05 27.91 -22.64
CA ASP A 1190 7.07 29.18 -21.90
C ASP A 1190 6.89 28.96 -20.38
N PHE A 1191 7.93 28.44 -19.75
CA PHE A 1191 7.90 28.13 -18.32
C PHE A 1191 8.02 29.39 -17.45
N SER A 1192 7.01 29.66 -16.63
CA SER A 1192 7.08 30.68 -15.59
C SER A 1192 7.78 30.16 -14.33
N PRO A 1193 8.69 30.94 -13.71
CA PRO A 1193 9.25 30.61 -12.39
C PRO A 1193 8.21 30.43 -11.28
N GLY A 1194 6.98 30.92 -11.47
CA GLY A 1194 5.88 30.83 -10.53
C GLY A 1194 5.09 29.51 -10.60
N ALA A 1195 5.11 28.81 -11.72
CA ALA A 1195 4.34 27.58 -11.85
C ALA A 1195 4.99 26.44 -11.03
N LYS A 1196 4.15 25.65 -10.35
CA LYS A 1196 4.55 24.44 -9.64
C LYS A 1196 3.58 23.32 -10.02
N VAL A 1197 4.10 22.10 -10.16
CA VAL A 1197 3.26 20.94 -10.50
C VAL A 1197 2.26 20.67 -9.38
N GLU A 1198 2.69 20.87 -8.14
CA GLU A 1198 1.86 20.72 -6.94
C GLU A 1198 0.64 21.66 -6.96
N SER A 1199 0.76 22.83 -7.58
CA SER A 1199 -0.33 23.80 -7.72
C SER A 1199 -1.41 23.39 -8.71
N MET A 1200 -1.04 22.60 -9.71
CA MET A 1200 -1.98 22.13 -10.73
C MET A 1200 -2.54 20.73 -10.43
N SER A 1201 -1.89 20.00 -9.52
CA SER A 1201 -2.23 18.62 -9.15
C SER A 1201 -2.83 18.50 -7.73
N LYS A 1202 -3.50 19.56 -7.27
CA LYS A 1202 -4.12 19.62 -5.95
C LYS A 1202 -5.05 18.42 -5.72
N GLN A 1203 -4.96 17.87 -4.51
CA GLN A 1203 -6.01 16.98 -4.03
C GLN A 1203 -7.28 17.82 -3.81
N TYR A 1204 -8.40 17.32 -4.30
CA TYR A 1204 -9.70 17.96 -4.15
C TYR A 1204 -10.36 17.54 -2.84
N LEU A 1205 -11.04 18.51 -2.23
CA LEU A 1205 -12.02 18.23 -1.20
C LEU A 1205 -13.40 18.04 -1.86
N ARG A 1206 -14.20 17.15 -1.29
CA ARG A 1206 -15.50 16.76 -1.83
C ARG A 1206 -16.59 17.52 -1.09
N LEU A 1207 -17.13 18.56 -1.72
CA LEU A 1207 -18.30 19.29 -1.21
C LEU A 1207 -19.50 18.33 -1.27
N CYS A 1208 -19.97 17.89 -0.09
CA CYS A 1208 -21.25 17.17 0.00
C CYS A 1208 -22.40 18.17 -0.05
#